data_AF-A0A9P0XAW1-F1
#
_entry.id   AF-A0A9P0XAW1-F1
#
_cell.length_a   1.000
_cell.length_b   1.000
_cell.length_c   1.000
_cell.angle_alpha   90.00
_cell.angle_beta   90.00
_cell.angle_gamma   90.00
#
_symmetry.space_group_name_H-M   'P 1'
#
loop_
_entity.id
_entity.type
_entity.pdbx_description
1 polymer ?
#
loop_
_entity_poly.entity_id
_entity_poly.type
_entity_poly.pdbx_seq_one_letter_code
_entity_poly.pdbx_strand_id
1 'polypeptide(L)'
;MTSPSSGSSLGAVRPLRTRRPFTPREPQRTLFNERSKKKDARPPSSFDLKYLPLTEEDALVTSGARIAGLDEEDLTIISDRNSAKNRKALNRSKVSPPEKASNEWSGFPKLPHLSGKSKPLHRRNTTANSIDNENDLSHAISITKPIGQSSGDGSFASGFLTTKALSPDIKKSQYITKSISYDGALGDVGVKQIAVQMPKTSHDNFHSMTLLELSEALSQKCDANRTMILFQALQNKIEISSPTGSLRDLVLRSLYTHIDSDDEVLVAIARAMLTMRVTGSHLAAACKMVFKIARNDKNDHFFKNSNLLELVVEGCGRAEPISESECCVYAAGALRFLALEPTLCALAHRAGALHLAALHLKILNNAKTERPRQVSEQAVHALYQVTGALRNLANASEHSPSFVSSGALAELLAALQLHTDRDVLTNVARCLSVLSAEESCCAWLCACTWSSRALLSALAACSPRAPLAVRLAYTLGNMAAADEQASINIYNEENSLDVLLTILESYTKRTEGDAKELNSDPDLHLVGSDLGGSDGSNEDVLIKTVRVIANLCLSEAVGKSIAATHSERTIRALLACLDVAEKSIDNQVHNSESDHPNRRDELAMAALATLNNVTFYLDPAPAPRRLDDTLDLLCKATCRWAQRDGVASCEAVRALGNLSRSARAAQVLVLEGAIDLLPRFSLHEEASVRFAAAGLLVNVCGAGCNTSEGAKTAAHALTAAAEMADAPTAALLARALWNAHAHAPLLPECAREAADALATFIDDDSIFSICEVSRKGDTNKQHVKFAAEQGDNVANQNENENDTQCQNSSDEEADRTGCSGEDLGFEEGEVEECECEPCSRLAAWEELVGVAIPLLEKLRPPRADASVGTD
;
A
#
# COMPACT_ATOMS: atom_id res chain seq x y z
N MET A 1 25.87 -11.02 13.45
CA MET A 1 24.90 -11.30 14.54
C MET A 1 24.13 -10.02 14.82
N THR A 2 22.80 -10.08 14.77
CA THR A 2 21.91 -8.92 14.98
C THR A 2 20.69 -9.39 15.78
N SER A 3 20.42 -8.75 16.91
CA SER A 3 19.28 -9.08 17.77
C SER A 3 17.99 -8.46 17.22
N PRO A 4 16.84 -9.16 17.23
CA PRO A 4 15.58 -8.60 16.77
C PRO A 4 15.02 -7.58 17.80
N SER A 5 14.93 -6.31 17.40
CA SER A 5 14.22 -5.29 18.16
C SER A 5 12.71 -5.41 17.94
N SER A 6 11.95 -5.73 18.99
CA SER A 6 10.49 -5.78 18.96
C SER A 6 9.87 -4.38 18.81
N GLY A 7 9.69 -3.93 17.57
CA GLY A 7 9.02 -2.67 17.21
C GLY A 7 7.70 -2.91 16.48
N SER A 8 6.69 -2.07 16.75
CA SER A 8 5.36 -2.17 16.14
C SER A 8 5.39 -1.99 14.62
N SER A 9 4.88 -2.96 13.87
CA SER A 9 4.93 -3.03 12.40
C SER A 9 3.93 -2.10 11.66
N LEU A 10 3.65 -0.92 12.22
CA LEU A 10 2.75 0.07 11.63
C LEU A 10 3.52 1.04 10.73
N GLY A 11 3.17 1.06 9.43
CA GLY A 11 3.55 2.15 8.52
C GLY A 11 4.91 2.04 7.81
N ALA A 12 5.63 0.91 7.89
CA ALA A 12 6.79 0.68 7.03
C ALA A 12 6.35 0.56 5.55
N VAL A 13 6.58 1.60 4.75
CA VAL A 13 6.21 1.65 3.34
C VAL A 13 6.96 0.56 2.58
N ARG A 14 6.25 -0.51 2.15
CA ARG A 14 6.83 -1.57 1.31
C ARG A 14 7.59 -0.94 0.11
N PRO A 15 8.88 -1.25 -0.09
CA PRO A 15 9.66 -0.75 -1.21
C PRO A 15 8.97 -1.03 -2.54
N LEU A 16 9.08 -0.10 -3.49
CA LEU A 16 8.57 -0.33 -4.84
C LEU A 16 9.37 -1.45 -5.50
N ARG A 17 8.68 -2.54 -5.84
CA ARG A 17 9.24 -3.60 -6.69
C ARG A 17 9.39 -3.06 -8.11
N THR A 18 10.39 -3.55 -8.83
CA THR A 18 10.62 -3.20 -10.23
C THR A 18 10.64 -4.43 -11.14
N ARG A 19 10.04 -4.32 -12.33
CA ARG A 19 10.11 -5.34 -13.40
C ARG A 19 11.45 -5.17 -14.13
N ARG A 20 12.30 -6.18 -14.04
CA ARG A 20 13.70 -6.12 -14.52
C ARG A 20 13.94 -7.07 -15.70
N PRO A 21 14.31 -6.57 -16.88
CA PRO A 21 15.29 -7.23 -17.72
C PRO A 21 16.67 -6.67 -17.36
N PHE A 22 17.60 -7.52 -16.96
CA PHE A 22 18.96 -7.07 -16.65
C PHE A 22 19.85 -6.91 -17.92
N THR A 23 19.20 -6.65 -19.08
CA THR A 23 19.71 -6.65 -20.47
C THR A 23 20.13 -8.04 -21.01
N PRO A 24 20.10 -8.28 -22.33
CA PRO A 24 19.28 -7.71 -23.41
C PRO A 24 18.28 -8.72 -24.01
N ARG A 25 17.24 -8.25 -24.73
CA ARG A 25 16.26 -9.13 -25.44
C ARG A 25 16.49 -9.29 -26.96
N GLU A 26 17.48 -8.62 -27.54
CA GLU A 26 17.71 -8.66 -28.99
C GLU A 26 18.62 -9.83 -29.41
N PRO A 27 18.24 -10.67 -30.39
CA PRO A 27 19.08 -11.76 -30.92
C PRO A 27 20.30 -11.27 -31.73
N GLN A 28 20.49 -9.95 -31.86
CA GLN A 28 21.70 -9.33 -32.38
C GLN A 28 22.72 -8.97 -31.29
N ARG A 29 22.34 -9.04 -29.99
CA ARG A 29 23.23 -8.79 -28.83
C ARG A 29 23.63 -10.09 -28.11
N THR A 30 23.04 -11.24 -28.48
CA THR A 30 23.55 -12.58 -28.13
C THR A 30 24.84 -12.87 -28.89
N LEU A 31 25.74 -13.68 -28.31
CA LEU A 31 27.08 -13.95 -28.86
C LEU A 31 27.05 -14.56 -30.27
N PHE A 32 25.95 -15.24 -30.63
CA PHE A 32 25.75 -15.88 -31.93
C PHE A 32 24.58 -15.24 -32.69
N ASN A 33 24.89 -14.43 -33.71
CA ASN A 33 23.92 -14.07 -34.75
C ASN A 33 23.54 -15.33 -35.55
N GLU A 34 22.26 -15.56 -35.85
CA GLU A 34 21.80 -16.79 -36.53
C GLU A 34 22.46 -17.05 -37.90
N ARG A 35 23.06 -16.03 -38.52
CA ARG A 35 23.91 -16.19 -39.73
C ARG A 35 25.11 -17.13 -39.54
N SER A 36 25.54 -17.43 -38.30
CA SER A 36 26.57 -18.45 -38.03
C SER A 36 26.05 -19.89 -38.01
N LYS A 37 24.73 -20.14 -38.02
CA LYS A 37 24.13 -21.49 -38.07
C LYS A 37 24.23 -22.16 -39.46
N LYS A 38 25.30 -21.92 -40.22
CA LYS A 38 25.67 -22.80 -41.34
C LYS A 38 26.33 -24.05 -40.77
N LYS A 39 25.78 -25.22 -41.10
CA LYS A 39 26.33 -26.52 -40.71
C LYS A 39 27.67 -26.77 -41.41
N ASP A 40 28.77 -26.47 -40.73
CA ASP A 40 30.03 -27.18 -40.96
C ASP A 40 30.01 -28.50 -40.17
N ALA A 41 30.49 -29.57 -40.79
CA ALA A 41 30.35 -30.93 -40.25
C ALA A 41 31.43 -31.23 -39.20
N ARG A 42 31.02 -31.41 -37.94
CA ARG A 42 31.90 -31.88 -36.87
C ARG A 42 32.30 -33.34 -37.14
N PRO A 43 33.59 -33.72 -37.14
CA PRO A 43 34.00 -35.10 -37.31
C PRO A 43 33.59 -35.94 -36.08
N PRO A 44 33.24 -37.23 -36.24
CA PRO A 44 32.87 -38.10 -35.14
C PRO A 44 34.12 -38.56 -34.36
N SER A 45 34.08 -38.44 -33.03
CA SER A 45 35.20 -38.82 -32.15
C SER A 45 34.74 -39.51 -30.87
N SER A 46 34.15 -40.70 -31.00
CA SER A 46 34.19 -41.74 -29.95
C SER A 46 34.17 -43.12 -30.61
N PHE A 47 35.01 -44.04 -30.12
CA PHE A 47 34.94 -45.46 -30.44
C PHE A 47 34.14 -46.13 -29.32
N ASP A 48 33.03 -46.80 -29.62
CA ASP A 48 32.45 -47.78 -28.69
C ASP A 48 33.02 -49.16 -29.00
N LEU A 49 33.58 -49.83 -27.99
CA LEU A 49 34.27 -51.11 -28.10
C LEU A 49 33.33 -52.29 -27.82
N LYS A 50 32.22 -52.34 -28.56
CA LYS A 50 31.24 -53.43 -28.53
C LYS A 50 30.89 -53.85 -29.96
N TYR A 51 30.75 -55.16 -30.16
CA TYR A 51 30.35 -55.82 -31.42
C TYR A 51 31.34 -55.80 -32.60
N LEU A 52 32.40 -56.59 -32.44
CA LEU A 52 32.83 -57.54 -33.47
C LEU A 52 32.58 -58.96 -32.90
N PRO A 53 32.36 -60.03 -33.71
CA PRO A 53 32.85 -60.18 -35.09
C PRO A 53 31.88 -60.85 -36.11
N LEU A 54 32.41 -61.05 -37.34
CA LEU A 54 32.01 -61.99 -38.42
C LEU A 54 30.87 -61.60 -39.41
N THR A 55 31.28 -61.54 -40.69
CA THR A 55 30.67 -62.05 -41.96
C THR A 55 29.14 -62.01 -42.19
N GLU A 56 28.61 -61.76 -43.40
CA GLU A 56 29.14 -62.03 -44.75
C GLU A 56 28.59 -61.06 -45.85
N GLU A 57 28.61 -61.46 -47.12
CA GLU A 57 28.36 -60.68 -48.37
C GLU A 57 26.87 -60.24 -48.58
N ASP A 58 26.41 -59.42 -49.55
CA ASP A 58 26.96 -58.97 -50.85
C ASP A 58 26.24 -57.72 -51.47
N ALA A 59 26.83 -57.14 -52.54
CA ALA A 59 26.24 -56.56 -53.77
C ALA A 59 25.47 -55.19 -53.88
N LEU A 60 25.85 -54.44 -54.95
CA LEU A 60 25.17 -53.34 -55.71
C LEU A 60 24.79 -52.01 -54.97
N VAL A 61 25.12 -50.78 -55.39
CA VAL A 61 25.09 -50.06 -56.71
C VAL A 61 23.64 -49.77 -57.17
N THR A 62 23.14 -48.52 -57.30
CA THR A 62 23.57 -47.51 -58.32
C THR A 62 23.13 -46.05 -57.97
N SER A 63 23.85 -45.07 -58.55
CA SER A 63 23.68 -43.60 -58.48
C SER A 63 22.55 -42.98 -59.33
N GLY A 64 22.19 -41.71 -59.09
CA GLY A 64 21.94 -40.73 -60.20
C GLY A 64 20.81 -39.68 -60.08
N ALA A 65 21.18 -38.39 -60.23
CA ALA A 65 20.41 -37.20 -60.72
C ALA A 65 18.99 -36.86 -60.15
N ARG A 66 18.55 -35.62 -59.84
CA ARG A 66 18.75 -34.20 -60.29
C ARG A 66 18.21 -33.84 -61.70
N ILE A 67 17.24 -32.90 -61.78
CA ILE A 67 17.36 -31.53 -62.37
C ILE A 67 15.99 -30.77 -62.30
N ALA A 68 16.02 -29.44 -62.46
CA ALA A 68 14.93 -28.47 -62.19
C ALA A 68 14.01 -28.14 -63.42
N GLY A 69 13.01 -27.26 -63.22
CA GLY A 69 12.18 -26.64 -64.27
C GLY A 69 11.16 -25.61 -63.74
N LEU A 70 10.79 -24.62 -64.59
CA LEU A 70 9.87 -23.46 -64.38
C LEU A 70 9.25 -23.10 -65.79
N ASP A 71 8.54 -22.00 -66.14
CA ASP A 71 8.21 -20.66 -65.58
C ASP A 71 6.84 -20.14 -66.13
N GLU A 72 6.05 -19.38 -65.34
CA GLU A 72 4.96 -18.39 -65.69
C GLU A 72 3.83 -18.80 -66.70
N GLU A 73 2.78 -18.02 -67.08
CA GLU A 73 2.25 -16.64 -66.81
C GLU A 73 0.71 -16.59 -67.11
N ASP A 74 -0.08 -15.59 -66.64
CA ASP A 74 -1.26 -14.99 -67.38
C ASP A 74 -2.00 -13.78 -66.69
N LEU A 75 -1.89 -12.56 -67.28
CA LEU A 75 -2.90 -11.50 -67.64
C LEU A 75 -4.17 -11.12 -66.80
N THR A 76 -4.80 -9.91 -66.85
CA THR A 76 -4.43 -8.44 -66.89
C THR A 76 -5.62 -7.46 -66.57
N ILE A 77 -5.38 -6.13 -66.55
CA ILE A 77 -6.11 -4.94 -65.97
C ILE A 77 -7.14 -4.19 -66.88
N ILE A 78 -8.23 -3.61 -66.30
CA ILE A 78 -9.13 -2.48 -66.79
C ILE A 78 -9.85 -1.84 -65.53
N SER A 79 -10.15 -0.55 -65.19
CA SER A 79 -10.11 0.89 -65.67
C SER A 79 -11.39 1.55 -66.27
N ASP A 80 -11.91 2.76 -65.97
CA ASP A 80 -11.70 3.86 -64.97
C ASP A 80 -12.86 4.94 -65.04
N ARG A 81 -12.99 5.86 -64.05
CA ARG A 81 -13.61 7.24 -64.03
C ARG A 81 -15.07 7.56 -64.51
N ASN A 82 -15.91 8.21 -63.65
CA ASN A 82 -16.24 9.69 -63.70
C ASN A 82 -17.52 10.22 -62.93
N SER A 83 -17.32 11.28 -62.11
CA SER A 83 -18.06 12.58 -62.02
C SER A 83 -19.60 12.79 -61.78
N ALA A 84 -19.96 13.15 -60.53
CA ALA A 84 -20.42 14.50 -60.06
C ALA A 84 -21.91 15.02 -60.01
N LYS A 85 -22.18 15.83 -58.95
CA LYS A 85 -23.14 16.99 -58.75
C LYS A 85 -24.50 16.84 -58.02
N ASN A 86 -24.58 17.33 -56.77
CA ASN A 86 -25.41 18.47 -56.26
C ASN A 86 -25.12 18.66 -54.74
N ARG A 87 -24.72 19.81 -54.14
CA ARG A 87 -25.27 21.21 -54.05
C ARG A 87 -26.67 21.25 -53.41
N LYS A 88 -26.93 21.88 -52.24
CA LYS A 88 -26.58 23.20 -51.63
C LYS A 88 -26.59 23.10 -50.07
N ALA A 89 -26.25 24.09 -49.21
CA ALA A 89 -25.88 25.51 -49.33
C ALA A 89 -24.79 25.91 -48.29
N LEU A 90 -24.37 27.19 -48.24
CA LEU A 90 -23.23 27.72 -47.47
C LEU A 90 -23.54 29.11 -46.85
N ASN A 91 -23.05 29.40 -45.63
CA ASN A 91 -22.74 30.74 -45.08
C ASN A 91 -22.17 30.59 -43.63
N ARG A 92 -21.30 31.46 -43.08
CA ARG A 92 -20.31 32.40 -43.65
C ARG A 92 -19.26 32.71 -42.55
N SER A 93 -18.02 33.04 -42.92
CA SER A 93 -16.88 33.22 -42.01
C SER A 93 -16.88 34.51 -41.18
N LYS A 94 -16.20 34.48 -40.00
CA LYS A 94 -15.55 35.65 -39.36
C LYS A 94 -14.51 35.26 -38.28
N VAL A 95 -13.25 35.62 -38.56
CA VAL A 95 -12.19 36.19 -37.67
C VAL A 95 -12.22 35.90 -36.15
N SER A 96 -11.10 35.38 -35.63
CA SER A 96 -10.71 35.27 -34.21
C SER A 96 -10.19 36.60 -33.62
N PRO A 97 -10.22 36.80 -32.29
CA PRO A 97 -9.00 36.59 -31.50
C PRO A 97 -9.32 35.88 -30.14
N PRO A 98 -8.54 35.98 -29.02
CA PRO A 98 -7.82 34.82 -28.53
C PRO A 98 -8.26 34.30 -27.13
N GLU A 99 -7.66 33.17 -26.76
CA GLU A 99 -7.39 32.69 -25.39
C GLU A 99 -8.46 32.84 -24.28
N LYS A 100 -8.97 31.68 -23.85
CA LYS A 100 -9.17 31.37 -22.42
C LYS A 100 -9.10 29.86 -22.23
N ALA A 101 -8.38 29.41 -21.20
CA ALA A 101 -8.15 27.99 -20.94
C ALA A 101 -9.49 27.25 -20.71
N SER A 102 -9.71 26.18 -21.46
CA SER A 102 -10.89 25.31 -21.33
C SER A 102 -10.65 24.27 -20.24
N ASN A 103 -11.54 24.20 -19.24
CA ASN A 103 -11.45 23.25 -18.14
C ASN A 103 -11.31 21.79 -18.63
N GLU A 104 -10.19 21.14 -18.31
CA GLU A 104 -9.86 19.73 -18.62
C GLU A 104 -10.78 18.71 -17.88
N TRP A 105 -11.86 19.18 -17.24
CA TRP A 105 -12.69 18.47 -16.27
C TRP A 105 -14.13 18.27 -16.79
N SER A 106 -14.33 18.00 -18.08
CA SER A 106 -15.67 17.85 -18.69
C SER A 106 -16.12 16.41 -18.90
N GLY A 107 -15.23 15.42 -18.87
CA GLY A 107 -15.54 14.01 -19.17
C GLY A 107 -16.11 13.19 -18.01
N PHE A 108 -15.73 13.48 -16.76
CA PHE A 108 -16.12 12.67 -15.60
C PHE A 108 -17.53 13.00 -15.08
N PRO A 109 -18.26 12.00 -14.53
CA PRO A 109 -19.60 12.20 -13.97
C PRO A 109 -19.54 13.07 -12.68
N LYS A 110 -19.78 14.37 -12.84
CA LYS A 110 -19.78 15.33 -11.73
C LYS A 110 -20.95 15.13 -10.78
N LEU A 111 -20.69 14.49 -9.63
CA LEU A 111 -21.54 14.64 -8.46
C LEU A 111 -21.59 16.13 -8.07
N PRO A 112 -22.78 16.78 -7.97
CA PRO A 112 -22.87 18.22 -8.33
C PRO A 112 -22.26 19.24 -7.34
N HIS A 113 -21.65 18.79 -6.24
CA HIS A 113 -21.32 19.66 -5.09
C HIS A 113 -19.88 19.52 -4.54
N LEU A 114 -19.03 18.66 -5.12
CA LEU A 114 -17.64 18.48 -4.66
C LEU A 114 -16.64 19.46 -5.31
N SER A 115 -17.04 20.15 -6.39
CA SER A 115 -16.20 21.09 -7.14
C SER A 115 -16.40 22.55 -6.69
N GLY A 116 -15.87 22.90 -5.51
CA GLY A 116 -15.59 24.29 -5.12
C GLY A 116 -16.50 24.88 -4.03
N LYS A 117 -15.86 25.25 -2.90
CA LYS A 117 -16.34 26.17 -1.85
C LYS A 117 -17.83 26.00 -1.45
N SER A 118 -18.19 24.79 -1.01
CA SER A 118 -19.35 24.59 -0.12
C SER A 118 -19.23 25.52 1.08
N LYS A 119 -20.17 26.46 1.24
CA LYS A 119 -20.14 27.43 2.33
C LYS A 119 -20.24 26.70 3.68
N PRO A 120 -19.39 26.99 4.68
CA PRO A 120 -19.71 26.61 6.05
C PRO A 120 -21.04 27.28 6.46
N LEU A 121 -21.88 26.57 7.22
CA LEU A 121 -23.21 27.03 7.63
C LEU A 121 -23.12 28.10 8.73
N HIS A 122 -22.71 29.33 8.39
CA HIS A 122 -22.88 30.46 9.31
C HIS A 122 -22.97 31.86 8.68
N ARG A 123 -23.85 32.67 9.30
CA ARG A 123 -24.01 34.15 9.24
C ARG A 123 -24.08 34.86 7.88
N ARG A 124 -25.28 35.35 7.57
CA ARG A 124 -25.49 36.79 7.30
C ARG A 124 -26.88 37.24 7.76
N ASN A 125 -26.99 38.51 8.14
CA ASN A 125 -28.12 39.02 8.92
C ASN A 125 -29.36 39.35 8.06
N THR A 126 -30.55 39.18 8.64
CA THR A 126 -31.77 39.93 8.30
C THR A 126 -32.40 40.49 9.57
N THR A 127 -32.46 41.82 9.68
CA THR A 127 -32.99 42.52 10.86
C THR A 127 -34.47 42.86 10.68
N ALA A 128 -35.39 42.17 11.39
CA ALA A 128 -36.74 42.65 11.69
C ALA A 128 -37.42 41.82 12.80
N ASN A 129 -37.56 42.44 13.98
CA ASN A 129 -38.33 42.09 15.18
C ASN A 129 -39.35 40.91 15.14
N SER A 130 -39.13 39.87 15.95
CA SER A 130 -40.09 39.43 16.99
C SER A 130 -39.54 38.32 17.92
N ILE A 131 -39.36 38.68 19.21
CA ILE A 131 -39.73 37.94 20.46
C ILE A 131 -40.37 36.54 20.24
N ASP A 132 -39.95 35.42 20.86
CA ASP A 132 -38.96 35.17 21.93
C ASP A 132 -38.50 33.68 22.01
N ASN A 133 -37.30 33.45 22.58
CA ASN A 133 -36.83 32.25 23.32
C ASN A 133 -37.01 30.80 22.78
N GLU A 134 -35.94 30.23 22.22
CA GLU A 134 -35.41 28.89 22.61
C GLU A 134 -33.87 28.95 22.69
N ASN A 135 -33.22 28.03 23.43
CA ASN A 135 -31.79 28.13 23.80
C ASN A 135 -30.86 27.26 22.94
N ASP A 136 -29.76 27.86 22.46
CA ASP A 136 -28.65 27.18 21.79
C ASP A 136 -27.88 26.21 22.70
N LEU A 137 -27.63 24.98 22.23
CA LEU A 137 -26.60 24.09 22.79
C LEU A 137 -26.06 23.05 21.78
N SER A 138 -26.03 23.41 20.50
CA SER A 138 -25.60 22.55 19.37
C SER A 138 -24.14 22.79 18.91
N HIS A 139 -23.53 23.93 19.27
CA HIS A 139 -22.21 24.33 18.79
C HIS A 139 -21.04 23.87 19.69
N ALA A 140 -20.73 22.57 19.68
CA ALA A 140 -19.59 22.01 20.43
C ALA A 140 -18.93 20.77 19.78
N ILE A 141 -18.74 20.75 18.44
CA ILE A 141 -18.00 19.68 17.74
C ILE A 141 -16.86 20.28 16.89
N SER A 142 -15.74 20.60 17.56
CA SER A 142 -14.42 20.86 16.95
C SER A 142 -13.36 20.92 18.05
N ILE A 143 -12.70 19.80 18.34
CA ILE A 143 -11.55 19.75 19.25
C ILE A 143 -10.49 18.83 18.64
N THR A 144 -9.39 19.42 18.18
CA THR A 144 -8.17 18.72 17.75
C THR A 144 -6.95 19.51 18.22
N LYS A 145 -6.43 19.18 19.41
CA LYS A 145 -5.08 19.53 19.86
C LYS A 145 -4.71 18.73 21.12
N PRO A 146 -3.61 17.96 21.14
CA PRO A 146 -3.06 17.44 22.39
C PRO A 146 -2.40 18.56 23.19
N ILE A 147 -2.35 18.42 24.52
CA ILE A 147 -1.61 19.29 25.43
C ILE A 147 -0.46 18.48 26.01
N GLY A 148 0.77 18.96 25.86
CA GLY A 148 1.95 18.24 26.34
C GLY A 148 3.28 18.89 25.99
N GLN A 149 3.59 20.04 26.59
CA GLN A 149 4.97 20.51 26.72
C GLN A 149 5.10 21.45 27.92
N SER A 150 6.15 21.24 28.71
CA SER A 150 6.54 22.07 29.86
C SER A 150 7.47 23.19 29.44
N SER A 151 7.39 24.35 30.08
CA SER A 151 8.36 25.44 29.94
C SER A 151 8.67 26.03 31.31
N GLY A 152 9.95 26.21 31.62
CA GLY A 152 10.43 26.79 32.88
C GLY A 152 10.73 28.29 32.79
N ASP A 153 10.91 28.90 33.96
CA ASP A 153 11.60 30.14 34.34
C ASP A 153 11.94 31.21 33.28
N GLY A 154 11.52 32.47 33.50
CA GLY A 154 11.73 33.56 32.53
C GLY A 154 11.62 35.05 32.95
N SER A 155 11.53 35.39 34.24
CA SER A 155 11.91 36.69 34.85
C SER A 155 11.55 38.09 34.24
N PHE A 156 10.82 38.90 35.04
CA PHE A 156 10.79 40.39 35.09
C PHE A 156 10.26 41.19 33.86
N ALA A 157 9.70 42.42 33.98
CA ALA A 157 9.72 43.44 35.06
C ALA A 157 8.46 44.37 35.09
N SER A 158 8.16 44.98 36.26
CA SER A 158 7.47 46.28 36.56
C SER A 158 6.23 46.75 35.75
N GLY A 159 5.17 47.39 36.30
CA GLY A 159 4.78 47.87 37.66
C GLY A 159 3.25 48.20 37.64
N PHE A 160 2.58 48.82 38.62
CA PHE A 160 2.96 49.68 39.76
C PHE A 160 1.74 49.81 40.74
N LEU A 161 1.97 49.84 42.07
CA LEU A 161 1.09 50.23 43.22
C LEU A 161 -0.45 49.90 43.19
N THR A 162 -1.04 49.08 44.08
CA THR A 162 -1.33 49.28 45.54
C THR A 162 -2.13 50.56 45.88
N THR A 163 -3.19 50.64 46.72
CA THR A 163 -3.77 49.75 47.76
C THR A 163 -5.30 49.94 47.91
N LYS A 164 -6.04 48.92 48.40
CA LYS A 164 -6.87 48.92 49.64
C LYS A 164 -7.77 47.68 49.73
N ALA A 165 -8.11 47.26 50.95
CA ALA A 165 -8.91 46.08 51.23
C ALA A 165 -10.31 46.45 51.75
N LEU A 166 -11.30 45.58 51.48
CA LEU A 166 -12.49 45.29 52.28
C LEU A 166 -13.23 44.08 51.67
N SER A 167 -14.00 43.35 52.47
CA SER A 167 -14.76 42.14 52.08
C SER A 167 -15.85 41.85 53.12
N PRO A 168 -16.83 40.97 52.85
CA PRO A 168 -17.33 40.47 51.56
C PRO A 168 -18.81 40.88 51.34
N ASP A 169 -19.42 40.51 50.20
CA ASP A 169 -20.88 40.26 50.18
C ASP A 169 -21.30 39.28 49.06
N ILE A 170 -22.41 38.57 49.25
CA ILE A 170 -22.86 37.45 48.40
C ILE A 170 -24.21 37.76 47.77
N LYS A 171 -24.33 37.65 46.44
CA LYS A 171 -25.64 37.63 45.75
C LYS A 171 -25.71 36.52 44.70
N LYS A 172 -26.41 35.44 45.04
CA LYS A 172 -26.97 34.49 44.07
C LYS A 172 -28.15 35.16 43.35
N SER A 173 -28.23 35.02 42.04
CA SER A 173 -29.48 35.31 41.29
C SER A 173 -30.27 34.02 41.09
N GLN A 174 -31.59 34.12 41.09
CA GLN A 174 -32.50 32.99 40.92
C GLN A 174 -33.02 32.95 39.48
N TYR A 175 -33.19 31.75 38.93
CA TYR A 175 -34.10 31.53 37.79
C TYR A 175 -35.11 30.44 38.17
N ILE A 176 -36.36 30.67 37.77
CA ILE A 176 -37.51 29.82 38.08
C ILE A 176 -38.13 29.39 36.75
N THR A 177 -38.09 28.10 36.46
CA THR A 177 -38.72 27.53 35.26
C THR A 177 -40.05 26.90 35.66
N LYS A 178 -41.15 27.28 34.99
CA LYS A 178 -42.49 26.76 35.26
C LYS A 178 -42.71 25.39 34.62
N SER A 179 -43.38 24.49 35.33
CA SER A 179 -43.94 23.27 34.77
C SER A 179 -45.14 23.58 33.86
N ILE A 180 -45.16 23.01 32.65
CA ILE A 180 -46.33 23.01 31.76
C ILE A 180 -47.21 21.82 32.13
N SER A 181 -48.50 22.07 32.37
CA SER A 181 -49.48 21.02 32.70
C SER A 181 -50.20 20.55 31.44
N TYR A 182 -50.24 19.23 31.22
CA TYR A 182 -51.19 18.62 30.30
C TYR A 182 -52.47 18.30 31.08
N ASP A 183 -53.55 19.02 30.77
CA ASP A 183 -54.86 18.79 31.37
C ASP A 183 -55.70 17.88 30.47
N GLY A 184 -55.92 16.64 30.92
CA GLY A 184 -56.58 15.57 30.17
C GLY A 184 -57.69 14.96 31.02
N ALA A 185 -58.88 15.56 30.96
CA ALA A 185 -59.97 15.25 31.87
C ALA A 185 -60.50 13.81 31.71
N LEU A 186 -60.33 12.98 32.74
CA LEU A 186 -61.07 11.72 32.90
C LEU A 186 -61.34 11.42 34.38
N GLY A 187 -62.64 11.27 34.70
CA GLY A 187 -63.23 10.69 35.92
C GLY A 187 -62.47 10.76 37.25
N ASP A 188 -62.87 11.67 38.14
CA ASP A 188 -62.52 11.61 39.56
C ASP A 188 -63.05 10.31 40.20
N VAL A 189 -62.14 9.40 40.53
CA VAL A 189 -62.39 8.21 41.34
C VAL A 189 -61.43 8.28 42.52
N GLY A 190 -61.94 8.69 43.68
CA GLY A 190 -61.17 8.96 44.90
C GLY A 190 -60.49 7.73 45.51
N VAL A 191 -59.38 7.30 44.92
CA VAL A 191 -58.42 6.39 45.54
C VAL A 191 -57.79 7.13 46.72
N LYS A 192 -58.16 6.74 47.95
CA LYS A 192 -57.53 7.25 49.16
C LYS A 192 -56.02 7.08 49.03
N GLN A 193 -55.26 8.16 49.20
CA GLN A 193 -53.83 8.08 49.45
C GLN A 193 -53.61 7.30 50.74
N ILE A 194 -53.34 6.01 50.62
CA ILE A 194 -52.70 5.24 51.68
C ILE A 194 -51.28 5.78 51.74
N ALA A 195 -51.07 6.78 52.59
CA ALA A 195 -49.73 7.16 53.01
C ALA A 195 -49.13 5.96 53.74
N VAL A 196 -48.39 5.12 53.00
CA VAL A 196 -47.61 4.02 53.56
C VAL A 196 -46.55 4.68 54.41
N GLN A 197 -46.85 4.77 55.71
CA GLN A 197 -46.02 5.50 56.64
C GLN A 197 -44.76 4.69 56.87
N MET A 198 -43.73 4.99 56.06
CA MET A 198 -42.43 4.34 56.04
C MET A 198 -42.02 3.96 57.47
N PRO A 199 -41.72 2.69 57.75
CA PRO A 199 -41.09 2.32 59.00
C PRO A 199 -39.87 3.22 59.20
N LYS A 200 -39.65 3.70 60.42
CA LYS A 200 -38.38 4.35 60.77
C LYS A 200 -37.30 3.28 60.84
N THR A 201 -36.92 2.73 59.68
CA THR A 201 -35.83 1.79 59.53
C THR A 201 -34.59 2.45 60.12
N SER A 202 -33.98 1.78 61.08
CA SER A 202 -32.60 2.06 61.47
C SER A 202 -31.73 2.12 60.21
N HIS A 203 -30.70 2.95 60.25
CA HIS A 203 -29.81 3.18 59.13
C HIS A 203 -29.25 1.87 58.50
N ASP A 204 -28.87 1.99 57.23
CA ASP A 204 -27.93 1.15 56.49
C ASP A 204 -28.41 -0.17 55.83
N ASN A 205 -29.59 -0.72 56.13
CA ASN A 205 -30.03 -2.01 55.52
C ASN A 205 -30.79 -1.88 54.16
N PHE A 206 -30.26 -1.07 53.23
CA PHE A 206 -30.91 -0.74 51.95
C PHE A 206 -31.16 -1.96 51.03
N HIS A 207 -30.35 -3.02 51.13
CA HIS A 207 -30.51 -4.22 50.31
C HIS A 207 -31.81 -5.00 50.58
N SER A 208 -32.46 -4.78 51.74
CA SER A 208 -33.74 -5.40 52.06
C SER A 208 -34.95 -4.75 51.35
N MET A 209 -34.82 -3.49 50.90
CA MET A 209 -35.91 -2.71 50.32
C MET A 209 -36.43 -3.26 48.99
N THR A 210 -37.69 -2.96 48.69
CA THR A 210 -38.34 -3.21 47.38
C THR A 210 -38.00 -2.11 46.37
N LEU A 211 -38.25 -2.38 45.08
CA LEU A 211 -38.11 -1.37 44.01
C LEU A 211 -38.95 -0.11 44.27
N LEU A 212 -40.14 -0.26 44.88
CA LEU A 212 -41.03 0.85 45.23
C LEU A 212 -40.39 1.76 46.29
N GLU A 213 -39.93 1.17 47.40
CA GLU A 213 -39.29 1.91 48.51
C GLU A 213 -37.97 2.56 48.06
N LEU A 214 -37.19 1.90 47.21
CA LEU A 214 -35.95 2.45 46.64
C LEU A 214 -36.23 3.66 45.73
N SER A 215 -37.25 3.60 44.87
CA SER A 215 -37.64 4.74 44.04
C SER A 215 -38.27 5.89 44.82
N GLU A 216 -39.03 5.61 45.88
CA GLU A 216 -39.54 6.66 46.77
C GLU A 216 -38.41 7.31 47.58
N ALA A 217 -37.44 6.53 48.05
CA ALA A 217 -36.24 7.04 48.72
C ALA A 217 -35.35 7.87 47.78
N LEU A 218 -35.15 7.45 46.53
CA LEU A 218 -34.43 8.22 45.51
C LEU A 218 -35.18 9.49 45.10
N SER A 219 -36.51 9.51 45.19
CA SER A 219 -37.31 10.72 44.93
C SER A 219 -37.20 11.77 46.05
N GLN A 220 -36.59 11.43 47.19
CA GLN A 220 -36.31 12.34 48.30
C GLN A 220 -34.88 12.91 48.20
N LYS A 221 -34.68 14.14 48.68
CA LYS A 221 -33.35 14.77 48.70
C LYS A 221 -32.42 14.07 49.68
N CYS A 222 -31.51 13.25 49.14
CA CYS A 222 -30.44 12.58 49.86
C CYS A 222 -29.07 13.23 49.57
N ASP A 223 -28.08 12.94 50.40
CA ASP A 223 -26.66 13.21 50.14
C ASP A 223 -26.11 12.25 49.06
N ALA A 224 -25.02 12.66 48.38
CA ALA A 224 -24.47 11.91 47.24
C ALA A 224 -24.08 10.47 47.60
N ASN A 225 -23.46 10.24 48.76
CA ASN A 225 -23.06 8.91 49.21
C ASN A 225 -24.28 7.99 49.38
N ARG A 226 -25.32 8.46 50.08
CA ARG A 226 -26.58 7.73 50.24
C ARG A 226 -27.30 7.49 48.91
N THR A 227 -27.29 8.48 48.01
CA THR A 227 -27.84 8.35 46.66
C THR A 227 -27.14 7.24 45.87
N MET A 228 -25.81 7.15 45.92
CA MET A 228 -25.06 6.06 45.28
C MET A 228 -25.34 4.68 45.89
N ILE A 229 -25.48 4.58 47.23
CA ILE A 229 -25.87 3.32 47.89
C ILE A 229 -27.29 2.89 47.48
N LEU A 230 -28.23 3.84 47.39
CA LEU A 230 -29.59 3.58 46.89
C LEU A 230 -29.59 3.12 45.42
N PHE A 231 -28.77 3.74 44.56
CA PHE A 231 -28.63 3.30 43.17
C PHE A 231 -28.00 1.90 43.06
N GLN A 232 -27.00 1.56 43.88
CA GLN A 232 -26.42 0.22 43.90
C GLN A 232 -27.44 -0.84 44.36
N ALA A 233 -28.23 -0.53 45.38
CA ALA A 233 -29.34 -1.39 45.82
C ALA A 233 -30.42 -1.54 44.74
N LEU A 234 -30.78 -0.46 44.05
CA LEU A 234 -31.76 -0.45 42.94
C LEU A 234 -31.27 -1.30 41.76
N GLN A 235 -30.03 -1.10 41.31
CA GLN A 235 -29.41 -1.81 40.20
C GLN A 235 -29.39 -3.33 40.45
N ASN A 236 -28.96 -3.76 41.64
CA ASN A 236 -28.94 -5.18 42.02
C ASN A 236 -30.36 -5.81 42.01
N LYS A 237 -31.42 -5.01 42.26
CA LYS A 237 -32.82 -5.48 42.19
C LYS A 237 -33.32 -5.54 40.75
N ILE A 238 -32.96 -4.57 39.91
CA ILE A 238 -33.30 -4.53 38.48
C ILE A 238 -32.67 -5.71 37.73
N GLU A 239 -31.42 -6.06 38.05
CA GLU A 239 -30.71 -7.22 37.47
C GLU A 239 -31.40 -8.56 37.76
N ILE A 240 -32.07 -8.68 38.93
CA ILE A 240 -32.84 -9.87 39.33
C ILE A 240 -34.26 -9.84 38.74
N SER A 241 -34.90 -8.67 38.71
CA SER A 241 -36.31 -8.51 38.29
C SER A 241 -36.55 -7.10 37.72
N SER A 242 -36.61 -6.98 36.40
CA SER A 242 -36.86 -5.71 35.72
C SER A 242 -38.29 -5.18 35.98
N PRO A 243 -38.48 -3.91 36.36
CA PRO A 243 -39.80 -3.34 36.66
C PRO A 243 -40.67 -3.15 35.41
N THR A 244 -41.97 -3.42 35.59
CA THR A 244 -43.01 -3.38 34.55
C THR A 244 -44.15 -2.44 34.93
N GLY A 245 -44.90 -1.95 33.93
CA GLY A 245 -46.06 -1.06 34.14
C GLY A 245 -45.74 0.20 34.94
N SER A 246 -46.66 0.64 35.79
CA SER A 246 -46.51 1.87 36.60
C SER A 246 -45.29 1.90 37.52
N LEU A 247 -44.78 0.73 37.95
CA LEU A 247 -43.54 0.64 38.72
C LEU A 247 -42.32 1.03 37.85
N ARG A 248 -42.32 0.68 36.57
CA ARG A 248 -41.29 1.10 35.60
C ARG A 248 -41.25 2.62 35.46
N ASP A 249 -42.43 3.24 35.34
CA ASP A 249 -42.56 4.69 35.18
C ASP A 249 -42.13 5.44 36.45
N LEU A 250 -42.44 4.90 37.63
CA LEU A 250 -41.98 5.43 38.91
C LEU A 250 -40.46 5.32 39.05
N VAL A 251 -39.88 4.16 38.70
CA VAL A 251 -38.42 3.98 38.68
C VAL A 251 -37.77 5.01 37.76
N LEU A 252 -38.20 5.10 36.50
CA LEU A 252 -37.67 6.08 35.55
C LEU A 252 -37.76 7.53 36.07
N ARG A 253 -38.90 7.93 36.66
CA ARG A 253 -39.04 9.26 37.29
C ARG A 253 -38.04 9.48 38.42
N SER A 254 -37.80 8.48 39.28
CA SER A 254 -36.81 8.53 40.35
C SER A 254 -35.35 8.50 39.87
N LEU A 255 -35.09 8.07 38.63
CA LEU A 255 -33.78 8.25 37.98
C LEU A 255 -33.62 9.70 37.48
N TYR A 256 -34.64 10.22 36.78
CA TYR A 256 -34.59 11.56 36.18
C TYR A 256 -34.46 12.71 37.18
N THR A 257 -34.82 12.53 38.46
CA THR A 257 -34.59 13.54 39.51
C THR A 257 -33.11 13.83 39.79
N HIS A 258 -32.19 12.98 39.30
CA HIS A 258 -30.75 13.08 39.52
C HIS A 258 -29.95 13.29 38.22
N ILE A 259 -30.59 13.65 37.10
CA ILE A 259 -29.93 13.81 35.79
C ILE A 259 -28.94 15.01 35.71
N ASP A 260 -29.01 15.93 36.66
CA ASP A 260 -28.09 17.07 36.80
C ASP A 260 -26.95 16.80 37.82
N SER A 261 -26.76 15.54 38.26
CA SER A 261 -25.71 15.14 39.20
C SER A 261 -24.37 14.80 38.53
N ASP A 262 -23.36 14.50 39.36
CA ASP A 262 -22.01 14.13 38.95
C ASP A 262 -21.96 12.84 38.09
N ASP A 263 -20.88 12.66 37.33
CA ASP A 263 -20.77 11.58 36.34
C ASP A 263 -20.92 10.16 36.92
N GLU A 264 -20.54 9.93 38.19
CA GLU A 264 -20.78 8.66 38.90
C GLU A 264 -22.28 8.31 39.02
N VAL A 265 -23.11 9.32 39.31
CA VAL A 265 -24.57 9.17 39.39
C VAL A 265 -25.16 8.93 37.99
N LEU A 266 -24.62 9.60 36.97
CA LEU A 266 -25.05 9.41 35.58
C LEU A 266 -24.68 8.03 35.03
N VAL A 267 -23.53 7.48 35.43
CA VAL A 267 -23.17 6.06 35.18
C VAL A 267 -24.21 5.13 35.80
N ALA A 268 -24.58 5.35 37.06
CA ALA A 268 -25.56 4.52 37.75
C ALA A 268 -26.97 4.60 37.11
N ILE A 269 -27.43 5.81 36.76
CA ILE A 269 -28.70 6.04 36.05
C ILE A 269 -28.69 5.35 34.68
N ALA A 270 -27.66 5.57 33.86
CA ALA A 270 -27.57 4.99 32.53
C ALA A 270 -27.52 3.46 32.59
N ARG A 271 -26.76 2.89 33.54
CA ARG A 271 -26.69 1.45 33.78
C ARG A 271 -28.06 0.87 34.15
N ALA A 272 -28.81 1.54 35.04
CA ALA A 272 -30.17 1.13 35.42
C ALA A 272 -31.14 1.18 34.23
N MET A 273 -31.15 2.28 33.46
CA MET A 273 -32.02 2.42 32.27
C MET A 273 -31.73 1.36 31.21
N LEU A 274 -30.46 1.10 30.90
CA LEU A 274 -30.08 0.11 29.90
C LEU A 274 -30.37 -1.33 30.38
N THR A 275 -30.12 -1.64 31.66
CA THR A 275 -30.51 -2.94 32.27
C THR A 275 -32.04 -3.13 32.24
N MET A 276 -32.80 -2.05 32.40
CA MET A 276 -34.26 -2.02 32.23
C MET A 276 -34.72 -2.18 30.77
N ARG A 277 -33.82 -2.22 29.79
CA ARG A 277 -34.13 -2.26 28.34
C ARG A 277 -35.10 -1.17 27.91
N VAL A 278 -34.77 0.09 28.18
CA VAL A 278 -35.51 1.25 27.64
C VAL A 278 -35.42 1.33 26.10
N THR A 279 -36.41 1.98 25.48
CA THR A 279 -36.53 2.24 24.04
C THR A 279 -36.93 3.70 23.80
N GLY A 280 -36.88 4.19 22.56
CA GLY A 280 -37.32 5.54 22.18
C GLY A 280 -36.56 6.65 22.93
N SER A 281 -37.29 7.69 23.35
CA SER A 281 -36.73 8.85 24.06
C SER A 281 -35.99 8.49 25.36
N HIS A 282 -36.39 7.42 26.05
CA HIS A 282 -35.67 6.93 27.23
C HIS A 282 -34.33 6.27 26.87
N LEU A 283 -34.26 5.56 25.74
CA LEU A 283 -33.01 5.04 25.20
C LEU A 283 -32.10 6.16 24.70
N ALA A 284 -32.64 7.14 23.98
CA ALA A 284 -31.91 8.32 23.55
C ALA A 284 -31.29 9.06 24.75
N ALA A 285 -32.04 9.26 25.84
CA ALA A 285 -31.54 9.85 27.08
C ALA A 285 -30.42 9.02 27.73
N ALA A 286 -30.57 7.68 27.81
CA ALA A 286 -29.52 6.81 28.34
C ALA A 286 -28.23 6.87 27.51
N CYS A 287 -28.34 6.77 26.17
CA CYS A 287 -27.21 6.90 25.26
C CYS A 287 -26.55 8.29 25.33
N LYS A 288 -27.33 9.36 25.52
CA LYS A 288 -26.87 10.75 25.68
C LYS A 288 -26.07 10.96 26.97
N MET A 289 -26.47 10.32 28.06
CA MET A 289 -25.68 10.28 29.30
C MET A 289 -24.37 9.50 29.08
N VAL A 290 -24.42 8.31 28.49
CA VAL A 290 -23.21 7.53 28.15
C VAL A 290 -22.26 8.32 27.25
N PHE A 291 -22.77 9.06 26.26
CA PHE A 291 -21.99 9.95 25.39
C PHE A 291 -21.34 11.12 26.14
N LYS A 292 -22.04 11.73 27.12
CA LYS A 292 -21.45 12.77 27.99
C LYS A 292 -20.26 12.20 28.76
N ILE A 293 -20.45 11.03 29.38
CA ILE A 293 -19.45 10.37 30.23
C ILE A 293 -18.24 9.92 29.41
N ALA A 294 -18.45 9.22 28.29
CA ALA A 294 -17.41 8.64 27.42
C ALA A 294 -16.55 9.66 26.67
N ARG A 295 -16.91 10.96 26.69
CA ARG A 295 -16.12 12.04 26.05
C ARG A 295 -14.92 12.49 26.91
N ASN A 296 -14.78 11.96 28.12
CA ASN A 296 -13.75 12.32 29.09
C ASN A 296 -12.94 11.06 29.44
N ASP A 297 -11.68 10.99 29.02
CA ASP A 297 -10.76 9.86 29.22
C ASP A 297 -10.64 9.41 30.69
N LYS A 298 -10.74 10.34 31.63
CA LYS A 298 -10.77 10.05 33.08
C LYS A 298 -11.93 9.13 33.48
N ASN A 299 -13.02 9.10 32.70
CA ASN A 299 -14.20 8.28 32.95
C ASN A 299 -14.09 6.86 32.36
N ASP A 300 -13.03 6.53 31.62
CA ASP A 300 -12.80 5.19 31.03
C ASP A 300 -12.90 4.06 32.05
N HIS A 301 -12.51 4.33 33.29
CA HIS A 301 -12.56 3.36 34.38
C HIS A 301 -13.99 2.84 34.69
N PHE A 302 -15.03 3.65 34.45
CA PHE A 302 -16.43 3.20 34.59
C PHE A 302 -16.80 2.14 33.54
N PHE A 303 -16.22 2.22 32.34
CA PHE A 303 -16.45 1.28 31.25
C PHE A 303 -15.55 0.05 31.34
N LYS A 304 -14.37 0.16 31.97
CA LYS A 304 -13.48 -0.97 32.27
C LYS A 304 -13.97 -1.81 33.45
N ASN A 305 -14.58 -1.18 34.45
CA ASN A 305 -14.97 -1.82 35.71
C ASN A 305 -16.47 -2.18 35.80
N SER A 306 -17.25 -2.03 34.72
CA SER A 306 -18.68 -2.39 34.69
C SER A 306 -19.13 -2.81 33.29
N ASN A 307 -20.27 -3.51 33.21
CA ASN A 307 -20.89 -3.88 31.94
C ASN A 307 -21.59 -2.71 31.20
N LEU A 308 -21.29 -1.44 31.53
CA LEU A 308 -21.93 -0.28 30.87
C LEU A 308 -21.63 -0.23 29.36
N LEU A 309 -20.46 -0.68 28.92
CA LEU A 309 -20.12 -0.75 27.49
C LEU A 309 -21.01 -1.79 26.78
N GLU A 310 -21.10 -3.01 27.33
CA GLU A 310 -21.95 -4.08 26.79
C GLU A 310 -23.43 -3.66 26.75
N LEU A 311 -23.90 -2.99 27.80
CA LEU A 311 -25.26 -2.46 27.91
C LEU A 311 -25.57 -1.35 26.88
N VAL A 312 -24.62 -0.47 26.53
CA VAL A 312 -24.85 0.54 25.48
C VAL A 312 -24.76 -0.05 24.07
N VAL A 313 -23.96 -1.09 23.85
CA VAL A 313 -23.97 -1.85 22.59
C VAL A 313 -25.31 -2.61 22.42
N GLU A 314 -25.79 -3.28 23.46
CA GLU A 314 -27.11 -3.93 23.47
C GLU A 314 -28.25 -2.93 23.22
N GLY A 315 -28.20 -1.79 23.91
CA GLY A 315 -29.20 -0.73 23.74
C GLY A 315 -29.19 -0.15 22.33
N CYS A 316 -28.01 0.13 21.77
CA CYS A 316 -27.86 0.60 20.39
C CYS A 316 -28.40 -0.43 19.38
N GLY A 317 -28.15 -1.73 19.59
CA GLY A 317 -28.68 -2.82 18.76
C GLY A 317 -30.19 -3.03 18.81
N ARG A 318 -30.91 -2.29 19.65
CA ARG A 318 -32.38 -2.24 19.70
C ARG A 318 -32.98 -0.98 19.08
N ALA A 319 -32.16 -0.04 18.60
CA ALA A 319 -32.61 1.21 17.97
C ALA A 319 -32.46 1.14 16.44
N GLU A 320 -33.48 1.56 15.69
CA GLU A 320 -33.36 1.67 14.23
C GLU A 320 -32.62 2.98 13.83
N PRO A 321 -31.51 2.93 13.04
CA PRO A 321 -30.74 4.12 12.66
C PRO A 321 -31.48 5.23 11.91
N ILE A 322 -32.64 4.93 11.33
CA ILE A 322 -33.45 5.87 10.53
C ILE A 322 -34.46 6.59 11.43
N SER A 323 -35.29 5.84 12.16
CA SER A 323 -36.36 6.39 13.00
C SER A 323 -35.88 6.81 14.41
N GLU A 324 -35.01 6.02 15.04
CA GLU A 324 -34.37 6.30 16.34
C GLU A 324 -32.93 6.83 16.17
N SER A 325 -32.73 7.68 15.16
CA SER A 325 -31.41 8.23 14.81
C SER A 325 -30.70 8.95 15.98
N GLU A 326 -31.43 9.58 16.93
CA GLU A 326 -30.83 10.17 18.16
C GLU A 326 -30.10 9.13 19.02
N CYS A 327 -30.70 7.95 19.21
CA CYS A 327 -30.09 6.84 19.94
C CYS A 327 -28.75 6.43 19.30
N CYS A 328 -28.76 6.29 17.97
CA CYS A 328 -27.58 5.91 17.19
C CYS A 328 -26.48 6.99 17.20
N VAL A 329 -26.84 8.28 17.10
CA VAL A 329 -25.89 9.40 17.21
C VAL A 329 -25.11 9.33 18.51
N TYR A 330 -25.79 9.19 19.64
CA TYR A 330 -25.12 9.19 20.94
C TYR A 330 -24.41 7.86 21.25
N ALA A 331 -25.02 6.72 20.94
CA ALA A 331 -24.40 5.41 21.21
C ALA A 331 -23.15 5.16 20.34
N ALA A 332 -23.25 5.36 19.02
CA ALA A 332 -22.09 5.23 18.14
C ALA A 332 -21.04 6.33 18.43
N GLY A 333 -21.49 7.53 18.80
CA GLY A 333 -20.61 8.62 19.22
C GLY A 333 -19.83 8.30 20.51
N ALA A 334 -20.43 7.58 21.45
CA ALA A 334 -19.78 7.09 22.66
C ALA A 334 -18.78 5.97 22.34
N LEU A 335 -19.20 4.96 21.58
CA LEU A 335 -18.34 3.87 21.12
C LEU A 335 -17.12 4.38 20.35
N ARG A 336 -17.28 5.44 19.56
CA ARG A 336 -16.18 6.12 18.88
C ARG A 336 -15.13 6.68 19.85
N PHE A 337 -15.53 7.26 20.99
CA PHE A 337 -14.56 7.73 21.99
C PHE A 337 -13.92 6.55 22.73
N LEU A 338 -14.71 5.58 23.20
CA LEU A 338 -14.23 4.40 23.94
C LEU A 338 -13.25 3.55 23.11
N ALA A 339 -13.47 3.42 21.80
CA ALA A 339 -12.58 2.68 20.89
C ALA A 339 -11.25 3.40 20.58
N LEU A 340 -10.96 4.57 21.17
CA LEU A 340 -9.62 5.17 21.14
C LEU A 340 -8.66 4.51 22.13
N GLU A 341 -9.17 3.91 23.21
CA GLU A 341 -8.36 3.22 24.22
C GLU A 341 -8.33 1.71 23.90
N PRO A 342 -7.15 1.06 23.83
CA PRO A 342 -7.05 -0.32 23.33
C PRO A 342 -7.86 -1.35 24.13
N THR A 343 -7.90 -1.24 25.46
CA THR A 343 -8.63 -2.18 26.34
C THR A 343 -10.14 -2.10 26.09
N LEU A 344 -10.68 -0.88 25.97
CA LEU A 344 -12.08 -0.59 25.69
C LEU A 344 -12.45 -0.88 24.24
N CYS A 345 -11.52 -0.72 23.29
CA CYS A 345 -11.68 -1.16 21.91
C CYS A 345 -11.85 -2.70 21.84
N ALA A 346 -10.98 -3.46 22.51
CA ALA A 346 -11.11 -4.92 22.61
C ALA A 346 -12.39 -5.36 23.36
N LEU A 347 -12.83 -4.61 24.38
CA LEU A 347 -14.13 -4.84 25.03
C LEU A 347 -15.30 -4.56 24.08
N ALA A 348 -15.25 -3.50 23.27
CA ALA A 348 -16.27 -3.18 22.27
C ALA A 348 -16.35 -4.22 21.14
N HIS A 349 -15.21 -4.74 20.67
CA HIS A 349 -15.19 -5.87 19.73
C HIS A 349 -15.85 -7.12 20.33
N ARG A 350 -15.51 -7.50 21.58
CA ARG A 350 -16.16 -8.62 22.29
C ARG A 350 -17.65 -8.40 22.54
N ALA A 351 -18.08 -7.17 22.79
CA ALA A 351 -19.50 -6.80 22.92
C ALA A 351 -20.27 -6.82 21.57
N GLY A 352 -19.59 -7.05 20.43
CA GLY A 352 -20.20 -7.10 19.10
C GLY A 352 -20.32 -5.74 18.39
N ALA A 353 -19.70 -4.68 18.90
CA ALA A 353 -19.85 -3.31 18.38
C ALA A 353 -19.48 -3.17 16.89
N LEU A 354 -18.50 -3.96 16.39
CA LEU A 354 -18.14 -4.02 14.98
C LEU A 354 -19.30 -4.49 14.09
N HIS A 355 -19.90 -5.64 14.44
CA HIS A 355 -21.03 -6.21 13.70
C HIS A 355 -22.25 -5.29 13.75
N LEU A 356 -22.50 -4.66 14.89
CA LEU A 356 -23.56 -3.67 15.06
C LEU A 356 -23.33 -2.43 14.17
N ALA A 357 -22.12 -1.87 14.17
CA ALA A 357 -21.80 -0.69 13.38
C ALA A 357 -21.83 -0.99 11.86
N ALA A 358 -21.42 -2.19 11.44
CA ALA A 358 -21.58 -2.65 10.07
C ALA A 358 -23.07 -2.77 9.66
N LEU A 359 -23.91 -3.37 10.52
CA LEU A 359 -25.36 -3.45 10.31
C LEU A 359 -26.01 -2.05 10.24
N HIS A 360 -25.61 -1.12 11.10
CA HIS A 360 -26.14 0.24 11.09
C HIS A 360 -25.71 1.01 9.84
N LEU A 361 -24.46 0.84 9.37
CA LEU A 361 -24.00 1.38 8.11
C LEU A 361 -24.81 0.81 6.92
N LYS A 362 -25.09 -0.50 6.92
CA LYS A 362 -25.93 -1.17 5.91
C LYS A 362 -27.35 -0.61 5.85
N ILE A 363 -27.99 -0.40 7.00
CA ILE A 363 -29.35 0.17 7.07
C ILE A 363 -29.35 1.60 6.47
N LEU A 364 -28.34 2.41 6.79
CA LEU A 364 -28.20 3.78 6.29
C LEU A 364 -27.86 3.81 4.78
N ASN A 365 -27.03 2.88 4.29
CA ASN A 365 -26.73 2.68 2.86
C ASN A 365 -27.99 2.28 2.07
N ASN A 366 -28.77 1.32 2.57
CA ASN A 366 -30.02 0.89 1.95
C ASN A 366 -31.05 2.02 1.91
N ALA A 367 -31.23 2.75 3.03
CA ALA A 367 -32.12 3.91 3.08
C ALA A 367 -31.74 5.01 2.09
N LYS A 368 -30.43 5.27 1.93
CA LYS A 368 -29.88 6.21 0.94
C LYS A 368 -30.17 5.77 -0.50
N THR A 369 -30.09 4.47 -0.77
CA THR A 369 -30.33 3.88 -2.09
C THR A 369 -31.82 3.85 -2.46
N GLU A 370 -32.67 3.29 -1.61
CA GLU A 370 -34.11 3.15 -1.89
C GLU A 370 -34.87 4.47 -1.79
N ARG A 371 -34.60 5.26 -0.75
CA ARG A 371 -35.45 6.40 -0.33
C ARG A 371 -34.60 7.60 0.11
N PRO A 372 -33.75 8.16 -0.77
CA PRO A 372 -32.82 9.24 -0.42
C PRO A 372 -33.48 10.51 0.14
N ARG A 373 -34.80 10.70 -0.04
CA ARG A 373 -35.59 11.80 0.53
C ARG A 373 -36.11 11.56 1.96
N GLN A 374 -35.98 10.33 2.49
CA GLN A 374 -36.40 9.96 3.85
C GLN A 374 -35.23 9.91 4.84
N VAL A 375 -33.97 9.98 4.35
CA VAL A 375 -32.79 10.10 5.21
C VAL A 375 -32.76 11.50 5.81
N SER A 376 -33.04 11.61 7.11
CA SER A 376 -33.00 12.87 7.86
C SER A 376 -31.57 13.36 8.09
N GLU A 377 -31.41 14.65 8.39
CA GLU A 377 -30.10 15.22 8.80
C GLU A 377 -29.54 14.50 10.04
N GLN A 378 -30.41 14.11 10.97
CA GLN A 378 -30.04 13.34 12.17
C GLN A 378 -29.59 11.90 11.84
N ALA A 379 -30.13 11.28 10.79
CA ALA A 379 -29.61 10.01 10.26
C ALA A 379 -28.26 10.17 9.56
N VAL A 380 -27.97 11.34 8.95
CA VAL A 380 -26.62 11.66 8.45
C VAL A 380 -25.63 11.88 9.61
N HIS A 381 -26.07 12.50 10.71
CA HIS A 381 -25.26 12.53 11.94
C HIS A 381 -25.01 11.13 12.52
N ALA A 382 -26.00 10.22 12.48
CA ALA A 382 -25.82 8.83 12.88
C ALA A 382 -24.77 8.13 11.99
N LEU A 383 -24.85 8.32 10.67
CA LEU A 383 -23.86 7.82 9.70
C LEU A 383 -22.43 8.30 9.98
N TYR A 384 -22.25 9.59 10.31
CA TYR A 384 -20.95 10.13 10.71
C TYR A 384 -20.40 9.46 11.98
N GLN A 385 -21.24 9.25 12.99
CA GLN A 385 -20.81 8.61 14.24
C GLN A 385 -20.52 7.11 14.05
N VAL A 386 -21.34 6.39 13.27
CA VAL A 386 -21.14 4.97 12.93
C VAL A 386 -19.85 4.76 12.13
N THR A 387 -19.61 5.57 11.10
CA THR A 387 -18.35 5.50 10.32
C THR A 387 -17.14 5.91 11.16
N GLY A 388 -17.28 6.89 12.06
CA GLY A 388 -16.25 7.25 13.03
C GLY A 388 -15.94 6.14 14.05
N ALA A 389 -16.95 5.39 14.49
CA ALA A 389 -16.78 4.24 15.37
C ALA A 389 -16.06 3.09 14.66
N LEU A 390 -16.52 2.68 13.46
CA LEU A 390 -15.85 1.67 12.62
C LEU A 390 -14.37 1.99 12.39
N ARG A 391 -14.08 3.25 12.05
CA ARG A 391 -12.72 3.77 11.84
C ARG A 391 -11.82 3.64 13.07
N ASN A 392 -12.35 3.85 14.28
CA ASN A 392 -11.55 3.69 15.51
C ASN A 392 -11.42 2.20 15.90
N LEU A 393 -12.47 1.40 15.68
CA LEU A 393 -12.41 -0.06 15.84
C LEU A 393 -11.41 -0.72 14.89
N ALA A 394 -11.17 -0.14 13.72
CA ALA A 394 -10.21 -0.61 12.70
C ALA A 394 -8.74 -0.36 13.04
N ASN A 395 -8.45 0.58 13.96
CA ASN A 395 -7.08 0.86 14.40
C ASN A 395 -6.50 -0.24 15.30
N ALA A 396 -7.32 -1.16 15.81
CA ALA A 396 -6.89 -2.31 16.61
C ALA A 396 -6.52 -3.48 15.70
N SER A 397 -5.22 -3.60 15.36
CA SER A 397 -4.70 -4.58 14.39
C SER A 397 -5.02 -6.04 14.72
N GLU A 398 -5.10 -6.41 16.01
CA GLU A 398 -5.51 -7.74 16.47
C GLU A 398 -6.92 -8.14 16.00
N HIS A 399 -7.78 -7.16 15.70
CA HIS A 399 -9.19 -7.38 15.36
C HIS A 399 -9.52 -7.05 13.90
N SER A 400 -8.54 -6.62 13.09
CA SER A 400 -8.72 -6.32 11.66
C SER A 400 -9.35 -7.49 10.86
N PRO A 401 -8.97 -8.78 11.03
CA PRO A 401 -9.62 -9.88 10.31
C PRO A 401 -11.14 -9.99 10.55
N SER A 402 -11.65 -9.51 11.69
CA SER A 402 -13.09 -9.48 11.99
C SER A 402 -13.87 -8.51 11.07
N PHE A 403 -13.21 -7.59 10.37
CA PHE A 403 -13.85 -6.72 9.37
C PHE A 403 -14.28 -7.49 8.11
N VAL A 404 -13.65 -8.62 7.83
CA VAL A 404 -14.04 -9.55 6.76
C VAL A 404 -15.35 -10.26 7.14
N SER A 405 -15.40 -10.90 8.30
CA SER A 405 -16.58 -11.69 8.75
C SER A 405 -17.80 -10.83 9.09
N SER A 406 -17.60 -9.58 9.53
CA SER A 406 -18.70 -8.66 9.86
C SER A 406 -19.36 -7.98 8.64
N GLY A 407 -18.80 -8.15 7.44
CA GLY A 407 -19.28 -7.50 6.22
C GLY A 407 -18.99 -5.99 6.16
N ALA A 408 -18.26 -5.43 7.14
CA ALA A 408 -17.97 -4.01 7.24
C ALA A 408 -17.26 -3.45 5.98
N LEU A 409 -16.34 -4.21 5.38
CA LEU A 409 -15.62 -3.82 4.16
C LEU A 409 -16.56 -3.52 2.98
N ALA A 410 -17.60 -4.35 2.78
CA ALA A 410 -18.58 -4.13 1.71
C ALA A 410 -19.39 -2.85 1.93
N GLU A 411 -19.82 -2.60 3.16
CA GLU A 411 -20.63 -1.42 3.50
C GLU A 411 -19.81 -0.12 3.50
N LEU A 412 -18.50 -0.19 3.77
CA LEU A 412 -17.56 0.92 3.60
C LEU A 412 -17.34 1.25 2.11
N LEU A 413 -17.13 0.24 1.25
CA LEU A 413 -17.03 0.45 -0.20
C LEU A 413 -18.34 0.99 -0.80
N ALA A 414 -19.51 0.54 -0.31
CA ALA A 414 -20.80 1.07 -0.72
C ALA A 414 -20.97 2.53 -0.26
N ALA A 415 -20.53 2.87 0.95
CA ALA A 415 -20.60 4.22 1.48
C ALA A 415 -19.79 5.25 0.65
N LEU A 416 -18.67 4.83 0.03
CA LEU A 416 -17.90 5.66 -0.92
C LEU A 416 -18.71 6.05 -2.18
N GLN A 417 -19.66 5.20 -2.62
CA GLN A 417 -20.47 5.47 -3.81
C GLN A 417 -21.78 6.21 -3.48
N LEU A 418 -22.35 5.98 -2.29
CA LEU A 418 -23.69 6.44 -1.92
C LEU A 418 -23.72 7.82 -1.24
N HIS A 419 -22.61 8.24 -0.60
CA HIS A 419 -22.57 9.46 0.19
C HIS A 419 -21.54 10.45 -0.34
N THR A 420 -21.88 11.74 -0.28
CA THR A 420 -20.99 12.85 -0.68
C THR A 420 -20.63 13.76 0.49
N ASP A 421 -20.93 13.34 1.72
CA ASP A 421 -20.59 14.11 2.92
C ASP A 421 -19.08 14.06 3.19
N ARG A 422 -18.51 15.22 3.51
CA ARG A 422 -17.06 15.39 3.67
C ARG A 422 -16.50 14.52 4.80
N ASP A 423 -17.18 14.51 5.94
CA ASP A 423 -16.65 13.99 7.20
C ASP A 423 -16.92 12.47 7.30
N VAL A 424 -18.04 12.02 6.74
CA VAL A 424 -18.31 10.60 6.45
C VAL A 424 -17.25 10.03 5.52
N LEU A 425 -16.98 10.67 4.37
CA LEU A 425 -15.98 10.17 3.41
C LEU A 425 -14.56 10.15 4.00
N THR A 426 -14.17 11.13 4.83
CA THR A 426 -12.90 11.08 5.58
C THR A 426 -12.85 9.87 6.51
N ASN A 427 -13.90 9.57 7.27
CA ASN A 427 -13.93 8.39 8.15
C ASN A 427 -13.84 7.08 7.35
N VAL A 428 -14.59 6.95 6.26
CA VAL A 428 -14.62 5.76 5.40
C VAL A 428 -13.26 5.53 4.72
N ALA A 429 -12.67 6.57 4.11
CA ALA A 429 -11.37 6.47 3.47
C ALA A 429 -10.24 6.16 4.46
N ARG A 430 -10.28 6.73 5.67
CA ARG A 430 -9.34 6.42 6.77
C ARG A 430 -9.46 4.96 7.22
N CYS A 431 -10.68 4.47 7.42
CA CYS A 431 -10.95 3.08 7.76
C CYS A 431 -10.40 2.11 6.70
N LEU A 432 -10.74 2.35 5.42
CA LEU A 432 -10.27 1.51 4.31
C LEU A 432 -8.75 1.58 4.13
N SER A 433 -8.11 2.74 4.30
CA SER A 433 -6.65 2.84 4.17
C SER A 433 -5.90 2.03 5.23
N VAL A 434 -6.39 2.02 6.48
CA VAL A 434 -5.82 1.20 7.57
C VAL A 434 -6.05 -0.29 7.31
N LEU A 435 -7.29 -0.69 6.99
CA LEU A 435 -7.62 -2.10 6.73
C LEU A 435 -6.89 -2.66 5.51
N SER A 436 -6.62 -1.85 4.48
CA SER A 436 -5.87 -2.29 3.28
C SER A 436 -4.39 -2.62 3.53
N ALA A 437 -3.85 -2.26 4.71
CA ALA A 437 -2.50 -2.63 5.11
C ALA A 437 -2.44 -4.01 5.80
N GLU A 438 -3.59 -4.57 6.19
CA GLU A 438 -3.72 -5.92 6.74
C GLU A 438 -4.04 -6.93 5.63
N GLU A 439 -3.45 -8.13 5.72
CA GLU A 439 -3.41 -9.10 4.63
C GLU A 439 -4.78 -9.69 4.29
N SER A 440 -5.56 -10.12 5.30
CA SER A 440 -6.87 -10.72 5.09
C SER A 440 -7.91 -9.72 4.56
N CYS A 441 -7.87 -8.49 5.06
CA CYS A 441 -8.69 -7.38 4.56
C CYS A 441 -8.29 -6.97 3.14
N CYS A 442 -7.00 -6.90 2.83
CA CYS A 442 -6.53 -6.55 1.49
C CYS A 442 -6.86 -7.65 0.47
N ALA A 443 -6.67 -8.93 0.82
CA ALA A 443 -7.09 -10.06 -0.01
C ALA A 443 -8.61 -10.04 -0.30
N TRP A 444 -9.44 -9.71 0.71
CA TRP A 444 -10.88 -9.54 0.50
C TRP A 444 -11.19 -8.37 -0.44
N LEU A 445 -10.48 -7.23 -0.31
CA LEU A 445 -10.64 -6.08 -1.21
C LEU A 445 -10.25 -6.43 -2.66
N CYS A 446 -9.20 -7.22 -2.87
CA CYS A 446 -8.79 -7.70 -4.20
C CYS A 446 -9.82 -8.67 -4.83
N ALA A 447 -10.34 -9.61 -4.04
CA ALA A 447 -11.38 -10.56 -4.49
C ALA A 447 -12.75 -9.91 -4.73
N CYS A 448 -13.01 -8.72 -4.15
CA CYS A 448 -14.26 -7.99 -4.32
C CYS A 448 -14.32 -7.30 -5.70
N THR A 449 -15.07 -7.89 -6.64
CA THR A 449 -15.10 -7.51 -8.08
C THR A 449 -15.48 -6.06 -8.42
N TRP A 450 -15.93 -5.26 -7.46
CA TRP A 450 -16.35 -3.86 -7.64
C TRP A 450 -15.60 -2.87 -6.73
N SER A 451 -14.62 -3.35 -5.95
CA SER A 451 -13.80 -2.50 -5.06
C SER A 451 -12.97 -1.48 -5.86
N SER A 452 -12.33 -1.92 -6.94
CA SER A 452 -11.57 -1.09 -7.88
C SER A 452 -12.44 0.06 -8.40
N ARG A 453 -13.65 -0.23 -8.89
CA ARG A 453 -14.63 0.76 -9.33
C ARG A 453 -14.97 1.78 -8.24
N ALA A 454 -15.28 1.30 -7.05
CA ALA A 454 -15.67 2.14 -5.92
C ALA A 454 -14.55 3.11 -5.53
N LEU A 455 -13.32 2.60 -5.39
CA LEU A 455 -12.14 3.35 -4.99
C LEU A 455 -11.70 4.34 -6.07
N LEU A 456 -11.67 3.95 -7.35
CA LEU A 456 -11.34 4.85 -8.46
C LEU A 456 -12.40 5.95 -8.65
N SER A 457 -13.70 5.61 -8.54
CA SER A 457 -14.78 6.60 -8.64
C SER A 457 -14.71 7.63 -7.50
N ALA A 458 -14.47 7.17 -6.27
CA ALA A 458 -14.28 8.04 -5.11
C ALA A 458 -13.00 8.88 -5.24
N LEU A 459 -11.89 8.30 -5.70
CA LEU A 459 -10.62 9.00 -5.92
C LEU A 459 -10.78 10.10 -6.97
N ALA A 460 -11.45 9.83 -8.10
CA ALA A 460 -11.76 10.83 -9.12
C ALA A 460 -12.58 12.00 -8.53
N ALA A 461 -13.68 11.68 -7.83
CA ALA A 461 -14.58 12.67 -7.24
C ALA A 461 -13.95 13.50 -6.11
N CYS A 462 -13.04 12.90 -5.34
CA CYS A 462 -12.40 13.53 -4.17
C CYS A 462 -10.98 14.05 -4.44
N SER A 463 -10.46 13.88 -5.67
CA SER A 463 -9.12 14.29 -6.11
C SER A 463 -8.69 15.75 -5.82
N PRO A 464 -9.56 16.75 -5.61
CA PRO A 464 -9.10 18.06 -5.13
C PRO A 464 -8.50 18.02 -3.71
N ARG A 465 -8.98 17.11 -2.84
CA ARG A 465 -8.66 17.03 -1.40
C ARG A 465 -7.53 16.02 -1.14
N ALA A 466 -6.33 16.53 -0.86
CA ALA A 466 -5.16 15.70 -0.61
C ALA A 466 -5.34 14.63 0.50
N PRO A 467 -5.98 14.92 1.66
CA PRO A 467 -6.18 13.91 2.71
C PRO A 467 -7.10 12.74 2.34
N LEU A 468 -7.95 12.89 1.32
CA LEU A 468 -8.72 11.78 0.74
C LEU A 468 -7.96 11.10 -0.41
N ALA A 469 -7.34 11.89 -1.29
CA ALA A 469 -6.59 11.38 -2.44
C ALA A 469 -5.43 10.45 -2.00
N VAL A 470 -4.65 10.85 -0.98
CA VAL A 470 -3.60 9.99 -0.38
C VAL A 470 -4.17 8.66 0.10
N ARG A 471 -5.25 8.68 0.88
CA ARG A 471 -5.83 7.47 1.49
C ARG A 471 -6.42 6.52 0.44
N LEU A 472 -7.14 7.04 -0.55
CA LEU A 472 -7.75 6.22 -1.61
C LEU A 472 -6.69 5.68 -2.59
N ALA A 473 -5.67 6.47 -2.95
CA ALA A 473 -4.54 6.00 -3.75
C ALA A 473 -3.67 4.98 -2.99
N TYR A 474 -3.51 5.15 -1.67
CA TYR A 474 -2.82 4.17 -0.81
C TYR A 474 -3.58 2.83 -0.78
N THR A 475 -4.91 2.84 -0.61
CA THR A 475 -5.75 1.62 -0.68
C THR A 475 -5.60 0.90 -2.03
N LEU A 476 -5.73 1.63 -3.14
CA LEU A 476 -5.55 1.07 -4.50
C LEU A 476 -4.11 0.55 -4.72
N GLY A 477 -3.11 1.26 -4.20
CA GLY A 477 -1.70 0.89 -4.31
C GLY A 477 -1.37 -0.38 -3.53
N ASN A 478 -1.99 -0.58 -2.36
CA ASN A 478 -1.86 -1.81 -1.57
C ASN A 478 -2.52 -3.00 -2.29
N MET A 479 -3.74 -2.84 -2.82
CA MET A 479 -4.40 -3.89 -3.62
C MET A 479 -3.55 -4.31 -4.81
N ALA A 480 -3.07 -3.34 -5.61
CA ALA A 480 -2.21 -3.59 -6.76
C ALA A 480 -0.85 -4.22 -6.40
N ALA A 481 -0.37 -4.05 -5.15
CA ALA A 481 0.84 -4.69 -4.64
C ALA A 481 0.61 -6.08 -4.02
N ALA A 482 -0.64 -6.43 -3.70
CA ALA A 482 -1.02 -7.69 -3.08
C ALA A 482 -1.42 -8.75 -4.10
N ASP A 483 -2.03 -8.34 -5.22
CA ASP A 483 -2.59 -9.24 -6.23
C ASP A 483 -2.43 -8.68 -7.66
N GLU A 484 -1.98 -9.53 -8.60
CA GLU A 484 -1.90 -9.18 -10.02
C GLU A 484 -3.30 -9.07 -10.64
N GLN A 485 -4.28 -9.88 -10.21
CA GLN A 485 -5.65 -9.77 -10.70
C GLN A 485 -6.30 -8.46 -10.24
N ALA A 486 -6.01 -7.97 -9.03
CA ALA A 486 -6.39 -6.63 -8.59
C ALA A 486 -5.77 -5.54 -9.47
N SER A 487 -4.51 -5.66 -9.88
CA SER A 487 -3.89 -4.73 -10.86
C SER A 487 -4.61 -4.75 -12.21
N ILE A 488 -4.95 -5.93 -12.73
CA ILE A 488 -5.74 -6.09 -13.96
C ILE A 488 -7.13 -5.47 -13.80
N ASN A 489 -7.80 -5.70 -12.67
CA ASN A 489 -9.12 -5.13 -12.37
C ASN A 489 -9.08 -3.60 -12.30
N ILE A 490 -8.09 -3.02 -11.60
CA ILE A 490 -7.91 -1.56 -11.50
C ILE A 490 -7.66 -0.95 -12.88
N TYR A 491 -6.86 -1.58 -13.74
CA TYR A 491 -6.62 -1.09 -15.10
C TYR A 491 -7.87 -1.17 -15.98
N ASN A 492 -8.66 -2.26 -15.89
CA ASN A 492 -9.84 -2.48 -16.73
C ASN A 492 -11.06 -1.60 -16.37
N GLU A 493 -11.03 -0.86 -15.25
CA GLU A 493 -12.08 0.11 -14.93
C GLU A 493 -12.09 1.30 -15.90
N GLU A 494 -13.28 1.86 -16.13
CA GLU A 494 -13.51 2.88 -17.16
C GLU A 494 -12.73 4.17 -16.87
N ASN A 495 -11.84 4.57 -17.79
CA ASN A 495 -10.95 5.73 -17.67
C ASN A 495 -9.99 5.67 -16.45
N SER A 496 -9.69 4.48 -15.92
CA SER A 496 -8.87 4.26 -14.72
C SER A 496 -7.53 5.00 -14.72
N LEU A 497 -6.72 4.77 -15.76
CA LEU A 497 -5.40 5.39 -15.91
C LEU A 497 -5.53 6.89 -16.21
N ASP A 498 -6.57 7.32 -16.93
CA ASP A 498 -6.81 8.74 -17.19
C ASP A 498 -7.15 9.50 -15.90
N VAL A 499 -7.84 8.89 -14.93
CA VAL A 499 -8.02 9.45 -13.58
C VAL A 499 -6.65 9.63 -12.90
N LEU A 500 -5.83 8.57 -12.85
CA LEU A 500 -4.52 8.61 -12.20
C LEU A 500 -3.58 9.65 -12.84
N LEU A 501 -3.50 9.68 -14.17
CA LEU A 501 -2.68 10.65 -14.91
C LEU A 501 -3.20 12.08 -14.77
N THR A 502 -4.52 12.30 -14.78
CA THR A 502 -5.12 13.63 -14.53
C THR A 502 -4.86 14.12 -13.10
N ILE A 503 -4.74 13.21 -12.12
CA ILE A 503 -4.33 13.57 -10.75
C ILE A 503 -2.86 14.01 -10.74
N LEU A 504 -1.94 13.27 -11.37
CA LEU A 504 -0.53 13.68 -11.47
C LEU A 504 -0.39 15.03 -12.19
N GLU A 505 -1.05 15.20 -13.32
CA GLU A 505 -1.08 16.45 -14.10
C GLU A 505 -1.77 17.60 -13.37
N SER A 506 -2.71 17.33 -12.46
CA SER A 506 -3.30 18.36 -11.59
C SER A 506 -2.33 18.79 -10.51
N TYR A 507 -1.77 17.84 -9.76
CA TYR A 507 -0.95 18.13 -8.59
C TYR A 507 0.43 18.71 -8.96
N THR A 508 1.04 18.28 -10.07
CA THR A 508 2.30 18.86 -10.57
C THR A 508 2.15 20.31 -11.06
N LYS A 509 0.93 20.77 -11.35
CA LYS A 509 0.61 22.16 -11.72
C LYS A 509 0.25 23.05 -10.50
N ARG A 510 0.05 22.50 -9.29
CA ARG A 510 -0.32 23.28 -8.09
C ARG A 510 0.89 24.03 -7.55
N THR A 511 0.71 25.30 -7.19
CA THR A 511 1.76 26.13 -6.59
C THR A 511 1.69 26.11 -5.06
N GLU A 512 2.77 26.53 -4.39
CA GLU A 512 2.77 26.79 -2.95
C GLU A 512 1.73 27.84 -2.50
N GLY A 513 1.26 28.68 -3.44
CA GLY A 513 0.15 29.61 -3.21
C GLY A 513 -1.19 28.88 -3.07
N ASP A 514 -1.49 27.97 -3.99
CA ASP A 514 -2.68 27.11 -3.93
C ASP A 514 -2.66 26.22 -2.69
N ALA A 515 -1.48 25.71 -2.33
CA ALA A 515 -1.26 24.93 -1.12
C ALA A 515 -1.64 25.71 0.16
N LYS A 516 -1.52 27.04 0.21
CA LYS A 516 -1.90 27.82 1.40
C LYS A 516 -3.42 27.95 1.60
N GLU A 517 -4.24 27.93 0.54
CA GLU A 517 -5.70 27.76 0.71
C GLU A 517 -6.09 26.30 0.99
N LEU A 518 -5.37 25.31 0.45
CA LEU A 518 -5.72 23.89 0.56
C LEU A 518 -5.20 23.18 1.83
N ASN A 519 -4.06 23.60 2.38
CA ASN A 519 -3.53 23.13 3.67
C ASN A 519 -4.37 23.61 4.87
N SER A 520 -5.47 24.32 4.61
CA SER A 520 -6.52 24.63 5.59
C SER A 520 -7.53 23.47 5.79
N ASP A 521 -7.38 22.34 5.11
CA ASP A 521 -8.21 21.15 5.37
C ASP A 521 -7.86 20.55 6.75
N PRO A 522 -8.78 20.52 7.73
CA PRO A 522 -8.48 20.06 9.08
C PRO A 522 -8.09 18.58 9.13
N ASP A 523 -8.44 17.78 8.12
CA ASP A 523 -8.13 16.34 8.06
C ASP A 523 -6.68 16.05 7.66
N LEU A 524 -5.88 17.08 7.36
CA LEU A 524 -4.48 16.95 6.91
C LEU A 524 -3.57 16.35 7.99
N HIS A 525 -3.59 16.90 9.20
CA HIS A 525 -2.78 16.41 10.33
C HIS A 525 -3.07 14.96 10.72
N LEU A 526 -4.26 14.45 10.35
CA LEU A 526 -4.64 13.07 10.59
C LEU A 526 -3.91 12.09 9.68
N VAL A 527 -3.40 12.50 8.52
CA VAL A 527 -2.78 11.60 7.52
C VAL A 527 -1.55 10.89 8.11
N GLY A 528 -0.60 11.62 8.69
CA GLY A 528 0.58 11.03 9.33
C GLY A 528 0.30 10.24 10.61
N SER A 529 -0.89 10.40 11.21
CA SER A 529 -1.32 9.55 12.34
C SER A 529 -1.83 8.17 11.92
N ASP A 530 -2.21 8.01 10.64
CA ASP A 530 -2.73 6.76 10.07
C ASP A 530 -1.67 6.03 9.27
N LEU A 531 -0.97 6.79 8.43
CA LEU A 531 -0.06 6.31 7.42
C LEU A 531 1.33 6.80 7.78
N GLY A 532 2.12 5.94 8.42
CA GLY A 532 3.53 6.22 8.69
C GLY A 532 4.27 6.55 7.39
N GLY A 533 5.13 7.56 7.40
CA GLY A 533 5.75 8.08 6.18
C GLY A 533 4.76 8.80 5.24
N SER A 534 3.70 9.39 5.78
CA SER A 534 2.71 10.19 5.05
C SER A 534 2.44 11.49 5.79
N ASP A 535 2.14 12.57 5.07
CA ASP A 535 1.89 13.91 5.60
C ASP A 535 0.69 14.60 4.92
N GLY A 536 0.14 14.01 3.85
CA GLY A 536 -0.99 14.55 3.09
C GLY A 536 -0.65 15.74 2.19
N SER A 537 0.64 16.04 1.98
CA SER A 537 1.10 17.08 1.06
C SER A 537 0.69 16.82 -0.40
N ASN A 538 0.89 17.83 -1.27
CA ASN A 538 0.68 17.65 -2.71
C ASN A 538 1.63 16.57 -3.26
N GLU A 539 2.87 16.56 -2.77
CA GLU A 539 3.92 15.59 -3.04
C GLU A 539 3.50 14.19 -2.57
N ASP A 540 2.86 14.04 -1.42
CA ASP A 540 2.34 12.75 -0.91
C ASP A 540 1.23 12.18 -1.82
N VAL A 541 0.37 13.03 -2.37
CA VAL A 541 -0.63 12.62 -3.38
C VAL A 541 0.06 12.15 -4.66
N LEU A 542 1.08 12.87 -5.13
CA LEU A 542 1.88 12.44 -6.27
C LEU A 542 2.55 11.09 -5.99
N ILE A 543 3.25 10.94 -4.86
CA ILE A 543 3.91 9.69 -4.45
C ILE A 543 2.91 8.54 -4.42
N LYS A 544 1.78 8.67 -3.71
CA LYS A 544 0.82 7.56 -3.58
C LYS A 544 0.15 7.24 -4.93
N THR A 545 -0.14 8.23 -5.77
CA THR A 545 -0.71 8.02 -7.12
C THR A 545 0.30 7.36 -8.07
N VAL A 546 1.57 7.80 -8.05
CA VAL A 546 2.67 7.16 -8.79
C VAL A 546 2.87 5.71 -8.33
N ARG A 547 2.80 5.42 -7.02
CA ARG A 547 2.87 4.05 -6.49
C ARG A 547 1.76 3.13 -7.03
N VAL A 548 0.54 3.64 -7.31
CA VAL A 548 -0.50 2.86 -8.00
C VAL A 548 -0.01 2.46 -9.39
N ILE A 549 0.42 3.43 -10.22
CA ILE A 549 0.89 3.17 -11.59
C ILE A 549 2.13 2.25 -11.60
N ALA A 550 3.05 2.43 -10.66
CA ALA A 550 4.22 1.57 -10.47
C ALA A 550 3.85 0.09 -10.33
N ASN A 551 2.84 -0.18 -9.50
CA ASN A 551 2.33 -1.52 -9.20
C ASN A 551 1.50 -2.09 -10.35
N LEU A 552 0.70 -1.27 -11.04
CA LEU A 552 -0.01 -1.68 -12.27
C LEU A 552 0.97 -2.20 -13.33
N CYS A 553 2.12 -1.53 -13.50
CA CYS A 553 3.18 -1.98 -14.41
C CYS A 553 3.92 -3.25 -13.96
N LEU A 554 3.66 -3.77 -12.75
CA LEU A 554 4.17 -5.08 -12.33
C LEU A 554 3.35 -6.25 -12.89
N SER A 555 2.13 -6.01 -13.40
CA SER A 555 1.44 -6.97 -14.25
C SER A 555 1.96 -6.88 -15.68
N GLU A 556 2.20 -8.03 -16.33
CA GLU A 556 2.74 -8.04 -17.69
C GLU A 556 1.71 -7.60 -18.73
N ALA A 557 0.45 -7.99 -18.57
CA ALA A 557 -0.64 -7.59 -19.46
C ALA A 557 -0.88 -6.08 -19.36
N VAL A 558 -1.02 -5.55 -18.14
CA VAL A 558 -1.25 -4.13 -17.88
C VAL A 558 -0.06 -3.28 -18.29
N GLY A 559 1.17 -3.69 -17.95
CA GLY A 559 2.40 -2.98 -18.31
C GLY A 559 2.57 -2.82 -19.82
N LYS A 560 2.31 -3.89 -20.60
CA LYS A 560 2.28 -3.82 -22.08
C LYS A 560 1.18 -2.87 -22.58
N SER A 561 -0.02 -2.92 -22.03
CA SER A 561 -1.12 -2.04 -22.43
C SER A 561 -0.87 -0.56 -22.11
N ILE A 562 -0.27 -0.25 -20.95
CA ILE A 562 0.18 1.10 -20.59
C ILE A 562 1.24 1.59 -21.57
N ALA A 563 2.25 0.78 -21.88
CA ALA A 563 3.32 1.16 -22.80
C ALA A 563 2.83 1.35 -24.25
N ALA A 564 1.94 0.48 -24.73
CA ALA A 564 1.41 0.52 -26.10
C ALA A 564 0.42 1.69 -26.33
N THR A 565 -0.42 2.01 -25.34
CA THR A 565 -1.54 2.96 -25.51
C THR A 565 -1.31 4.32 -24.83
N HIS A 566 -0.58 4.35 -23.72
CA HIS A 566 -0.52 5.51 -22.82
C HIS A 566 0.90 5.99 -22.46
N SER A 567 1.96 5.40 -23.05
CA SER A 567 3.36 5.75 -22.77
C SER A 567 3.66 7.24 -22.89
N GLU A 568 3.20 7.90 -23.98
CA GLU A 568 3.44 9.33 -24.22
C GLU A 568 2.88 10.23 -23.11
N ARG A 569 1.69 9.90 -22.56
CA ARG A 569 1.07 10.65 -21.44
C ARG A 569 1.72 10.28 -20.10
N THR A 570 1.94 8.98 -19.87
CA THR A 570 2.52 8.44 -18.63
C THR A 570 3.94 8.98 -18.39
N ILE A 571 4.79 8.97 -19.41
CA ILE A 571 6.15 9.51 -19.33
C ILE A 571 6.13 11.01 -19.03
N ARG A 572 5.24 11.80 -19.63
CA ARG A 572 5.11 13.24 -19.34
C ARG A 572 4.63 13.52 -17.92
N ALA A 573 3.66 12.76 -17.40
CA ALA A 573 3.21 12.89 -16.03
C ALA A 573 4.33 12.56 -15.02
N LEU A 574 5.14 11.53 -15.30
CA LEU A 574 6.30 11.16 -14.48
C LEU A 574 7.44 12.19 -14.57
N LEU A 575 7.70 12.76 -15.77
CA LEU A 575 8.63 13.88 -15.93
C LEU A 575 8.18 15.12 -15.15
N ALA A 576 6.89 15.45 -15.17
CA ALA A 576 6.35 16.55 -14.37
C ALA A 576 6.52 16.31 -12.85
N CYS A 577 6.49 15.04 -12.39
CA CYS A 577 6.80 14.69 -11.00
C CYS A 577 8.29 14.88 -10.67
N LEU A 578 9.20 14.51 -11.58
CA LEU A 578 10.64 14.75 -11.44
C LEU A 578 10.99 16.25 -11.40
N ASP A 579 10.31 17.03 -12.23
CA ASP A 579 10.39 18.49 -12.28
C ASP A 579 9.96 19.15 -10.95
N VAL A 580 8.95 18.61 -10.26
CA VAL A 580 8.50 19.09 -8.95
C VAL A 580 9.50 18.73 -7.85
N ALA A 581 9.97 17.48 -7.83
CA ALA A 581 11.01 17.02 -6.91
C ALA A 581 12.31 17.85 -7.07
N GLU A 582 12.63 18.26 -8.30
CA GLU A 582 13.78 19.10 -8.62
C GLU A 582 13.61 20.56 -8.19
N LYS A 583 12.54 21.25 -8.63
CA LYS A 583 12.34 22.69 -8.36
C LYS A 583 12.28 23.04 -6.88
N SER A 584 11.83 22.09 -6.05
CA SER A 584 11.75 22.27 -4.60
C SER A 584 13.15 22.48 -3.97
N ILE A 585 14.25 22.02 -4.60
CA ILE A 585 15.63 22.19 -4.12
C ILE A 585 16.01 23.67 -3.98
N ASP A 586 15.69 24.51 -4.97
CA ASP A 586 16.03 25.94 -4.98
C ASP A 586 15.39 26.71 -3.79
N ASN A 587 14.23 26.25 -3.31
CA ASN A 587 13.49 26.89 -2.23
C ASN A 587 14.01 26.54 -0.81
N GLN A 588 14.91 25.56 -0.64
CA GLN A 588 15.27 25.04 0.69
C GLN A 588 16.57 25.56 1.32
N VAL A 589 17.27 26.50 0.66
CA VAL A 589 18.54 27.10 1.14
C VAL A 589 18.41 27.83 2.51
N HIS A 590 17.20 27.95 3.07
CA HIS A 590 16.91 28.69 4.30
C HIS A 590 16.14 27.96 5.41
N ASN A 591 15.77 26.68 5.27
CA ASN A 591 15.04 25.94 6.33
C ASN A 591 15.60 24.52 6.51
N SER A 592 16.71 24.42 7.24
CA SER A 592 17.42 23.16 7.54
C SER A 592 17.04 22.57 8.91
N GLU A 593 15.75 22.30 9.14
CA GLU A 593 15.27 21.58 10.35
C GLU A 593 13.86 20.99 10.10
N SER A 594 13.80 19.78 9.54
CA SER A 594 12.54 19.02 9.42
C SER A 594 12.82 17.50 9.37
N ASP A 595 12.39 16.76 10.40
CA ASP A 595 12.66 15.31 10.59
C ASP A 595 12.00 14.36 9.56
N HIS A 596 11.25 14.88 8.59
CA HIS A 596 10.65 14.04 7.56
C HIS A 596 11.67 13.66 6.47
N PRO A 597 11.67 12.40 5.98
CA PRO A 597 12.48 12.01 4.83
C PRO A 597 12.16 12.93 3.65
N ASN A 598 13.20 13.42 2.98
CA ASN A 598 13.10 14.43 1.94
C ASN A 598 12.11 13.99 0.84
N ARG A 599 10.90 14.58 0.84
CA ARG A 599 9.78 14.14 -0.01
C ARG A 599 10.08 14.19 -1.50
N ARG A 600 11.06 15.01 -1.89
CA ARG A 600 11.64 15.07 -3.23
C ARG A 600 12.26 13.75 -3.63
N ASP A 601 13.02 13.13 -2.74
CA ASP A 601 13.73 11.89 -3.02
C ASP A 601 12.76 10.70 -3.02
N GLU A 602 11.72 10.71 -2.18
CA GLU A 602 10.63 9.73 -2.24
C GLU A 602 9.81 9.86 -3.55
N LEU A 603 9.49 11.09 -3.97
CA LEU A 603 8.80 11.37 -5.24
C LEU A 603 9.66 11.01 -6.45
N ALA A 604 10.96 11.34 -6.43
CA ALA A 604 11.91 10.99 -7.47
C ALA A 604 12.12 9.47 -7.54
N MET A 605 12.33 8.79 -6.41
CA MET A 605 12.38 7.32 -6.34
C MET A 605 11.12 6.69 -6.93
N ALA A 606 9.94 7.16 -6.53
CA ALA A 606 8.68 6.64 -7.05
C ALA A 606 8.53 6.87 -8.56
N ALA A 607 8.85 8.07 -9.04
CA ALA A 607 8.78 8.40 -10.46
C ALA A 607 9.79 7.60 -11.30
N LEU A 608 11.03 7.45 -10.84
CA LEU A 608 12.09 6.72 -11.52
C LEU A 608 11.83 5.20 -11.54
N ALA A 609 11.36 4.62 -10.43
CA ALA A 609 10.94 3.22 -10.39
C ALA A 609 9.74 2.95 -11.32
N THR A 610 8.81 3.90 -11.43
CA THR A 610 7.69 3.80 -12.37
C THR A 610 8.16 3.95 -13.82
N LEU A 611 9.09 4.88 -14.11
CA LEU A 611 9.72 5.01 -15.42
C LEU A 611 10.48 3.73 -15.79
N ASN A 612 11.21 3.13 -14.87
CA ASN A 612 11.88 1.84 -15.05
C ASN A 612 10.86 0.74 -15.42
N ASN A 613 9.75 0.63 -14.68
CA ASN A 613 8.69 -0.35 -14.96
C ASN A 613 7.94 -0.11 -16.28
N VAL A 614 7.67 1.16 -16.66
CA VAL A 614 7.00 1.49 -17.93
C VAL A 614 7.95 1.29 -19.11
N THR A 615 9.20 1.74 -18.99
CA THR A 615 10.19 1.67 -20.08
C THR A 615 10.59 0.23 -20.40
N PHE A 616 10.47 -0.72 -19.46
CA PHE A 616 10.64 -2.15 -19.72
C PHE A 616 9.84 -2.63 -20.94
N TYR A 617 8.55 -2.25 -21.03
CA TYR A 617 7.62 -2.71 -22.07
C TYR A 617 7.62 -1.83 -23.34
N LEU A 618 8.50 -0.85 -23.45
CA LEU A 618 8.74 -0.15 -24.71
C LEU A 618 9.51 -1.08 -25.66
N ASP A 619 8.80 -1.68 -26.62
CA ASP A 619 9.42 -2.46 -27.69
C ASP A 619 10.33 -1.58 -28.58
N PRO A 620 11.46 -2.12 -29.09
CA PRO A 620 12.37 -1.40 -30.00
C PRO A 620 11.82 -1.25 -31.44
N ALA A 621 10.50 -1.42 -31.63
CA ALA A 621 9.82 -1.11 -32.88
C ALA A 621 9.97 0.38 -33.23
N PRO A 622 9.97 0.78 -34.51
CA PRO A 622 10.18 2.17 -34.92
C PRO A 622 9.09 3.09 -34.37
N ALA A 623 9.43 3.84 -33.33
CA ALA A 623 8.50 4.68 -32.59
C ALA A 623 7.91 5.80 -33.47
N PRO A 624 6.67 6.25 -33.19
CA PRO A 624 6.14 7.48 -33.77
C PRO A 624 7.03 8.65 -33.36
N ARG A 625 7.42 9.52 -34.32
CA ARG A 625 8.39 10.63 -34.10
C ARG A 625 8.11 11.58 -32.93
N ARG A 626 6.90 11.61 -32.35
CA ARG A 626 6.57 12.41 -31.15
C ARG A 626 6.98 11.73 -29.84
N LEU A 627 7.13 10.41 -29.84
CA LEU A 627 7.66 9.67 -28.71
C LEU A 627 9.17 9.89 -28.62
N ASP A 628 9.90 9.93 -29.74
CA ASP A 628 11.32 10.30 -29.80
C ASP A 628 11.64 11.60 -29.06
N ASP A 629 10.96 12.71 -29.36
CA ASP A 629 11.18 14.01 -28.68
C ASP A 629 10.92 13.92 -27.16
N THR A 630 10.00 13.03 -26.76
CA THR A 630 9.65 12.78 -25.36
C THR A 630 10.66 11.84 -24.67
N LEU A 631 11.27 10.92 -25.41
CA LEU A 631 12.34 10.03 -24.95
C LEU A 631 13.67 10.77 -24.81
N ASP A 632 13.98 11.71 -25.71
CA ASP A 632 15.16 12.57 -25.60
C ASP A 632 15.10 13.44 -24.32
N LEU A 633 13.91 13.99 -24.01
CA LEU A 633 13.66 14.72 -22.75
C LEU A 633 13.73 13.80 -21.52
N LEU A 634 13.24 12.56 -21.65
CA LEU A 634 13.33 11.56 -20.58
C LEU A 634 14.79 11.18 -20.29
N CYS A 635 15.60 10.92 -21.32
CA CYS A 635 17.02 10.65 -21.17
C CYS A 635 17.74 11.80 -20.44
N LYS A 636 17.47 13.05 -20.83
CA LYS A 636 17.97 14.27 -20.18
C LYS A 636 17.59 14.35 -18.70
N ALA A 637 16.30 14.18 -18.37
CA ALA A 637 15.84 14.23 -16.99
C ALA A 637 16.43 13.10 -16.14
N THR A 638 16.51 11.88 -16.67
CA THR A 638 17.07 10.73 -15.95
C THR A 638 18.58 10.86 -15.76
N CYS A 639 19.35 11.39 -16.72
CA CYS A 639 20.77 11.71 -16.51
C CYS A 639 20.97 12.76 -15.41
N ARG A 640 20.17 13.83 -15.37
CA ARG A 640 20.26 14.86 -14.32
C ARG A 640 19.93 14.31 -12.92
N TRP A 641 19.01 13.34 -12.81
CA TRP A 641 18.77 12.63 -11.55
C TRP A 641 19.85 11.59 -11.22
N ALA A 642 20.41 10.89 -12.23
CA ALA A 642 21.56 10.00 -12.06
C ALA A 642 22.85 10.74 -11.68
N GLN A 643 22.96 12.04 -11.99
CA GLN A 643 24.08 12.91 -11.58
C GLN A 643 24.05 13.25 -10.07
N ARG A 644 22.89 13.24 -9.42
CA ARG A 644 22.75 13.53 -7.98
C ARG A 644 23.27 12.40 -7.08
N ASP A 645 23.38 12.71 -5.80
CA ASP A 645 23.65 11.75 -4.74
C ASP A 645 22.33 11.32 -4.06
N GLY A 646 22.39 10.25 -3.25
CA GLY A 646 21.22 9.66 -2.59
C GLY A 646 20.48 8.62 -3.45
N VAL A 647 19.52 7.92 -2.83
CA VAL A 647 18.91 6.69 -3.39
C VAL A 647 18.26 6.90 -4.77
N ALA A 648 17.73 8.09 -5.05
CA ALA A 648 17.12 8.44 -6.33
C ALA A 648 18.07 8.25 -7.53
N SER A 649 19.37 8.48 -7.38
CA SER A 649 20.32 8.30 -8.49
C SER A 649 20.53 6.82 -8.85
N CYS A 650 20.41 5.91 -7.88
CA CYS A 650 20.48 4.46 -8.11
C CYS A 650 19.29 3.97 -8.96
N GLU A 651 18.08 4.46 -8.68
CA GLU A 651 16.91 4.11 -9.50
C GLU A 651 16.92 4.81 -10.87
N ALA A 652 17.52 6.00 -10.97
CA ALA A 652 17.79 6.63 -12.26
C ALA A 652 18.67 5.74 -13.15
N VAL A 653 19.77 5.17 -12.62
CA VAL A 653 20.63 4.25 -13.37
C VAL A 653 19.89 3.00 -13.85
N ARG A 654 18.98 2.44 -13.04
CA ARG A 654 18.13 1.31 -13.48
C ARG A 654 17.22 1.69 -14.64
N ALA A 655 16.60 2.87 -14.59
CA ALA A 655 15.84 3.42 -15.72
C ALA A 655 16.72 3.68 -16.96
N LEU A 656 17.97 4.15 -16.80
CA LEU A 656 18.93 4.29 -17.91
C LEU A 656 19.27 2.96 -18.58
N GLY A 657 19.43 1.88 -17.80
CA GLY A 657 19.63 0.52 -18.32
C GLY A 657 18.47 0.06 -19.23
N ASN A 658 17.23 0.38 -18.87
CA ASN A 658 16.05 0.06 -19.69
C ASN A 658 15.88 1.00 -20.91
N LEU A 659 16.19 2.30 -20.78
CA LEU A 659 16.12 3.29 -21.86
C LEU A 659 17.15 3.03 -22.97
N SER A 660 18.40 2.79 -22.59
CA SER A 660 19.55 2.58 -23.51
C SER A 660 19.42 1.38 -24.43
N ARG A 661 18.43 0.50 -24.21
CA ARG A 661 18.10 -0.58 -25.16
C ARG A 661 17.81 -0.03 -26.57
N SER A 662 17.18 1.15 -26.68
CA SER A 662 17.07 1.88 -27.96
C SER A 662 18.40 2.54 -28.33
N ALA A 663 18.89 2.31 -29.55
CA ALA A 663 20.13 2.90 -30.03
C ALA A 663 20.09 4.45 -30.06
N ARG A 664 18.93 5.06 -30.35
CA ARG A 664 18.75 6.53 -30.24
C ARG A 664 18.91 6.99 -28.78
N ALA A 665 18.27 6.30 -27.84
CA ALA A 665 18.38 6.64 -26.44
C ALA A 665 19.83 6.47 -25.93
N ALA A 666 20.53 5.39 -26.32
CA ALA A 666 21.95 5.22 -26.02
C ALA A 666 22.81 6.39 -26.53
N GLN A 667 22.58 6.87 -27.76
CA GLN A 667 23.26 8.05 -28.32
C GLN A 667 23.02 9.31 -27.48
N VAL A 668 21.75 9.58 -27.13
CA VAL A 668 21.39 10.75 -26.30
C VAL A 668 22.00 10.64 -24.90
N LEU A 669 21.96 9.47 -24.26
CA LEU A 669 22.53 9.26 -22.93
C LEU A 669 24.05 9.50 -22.90
N VAL A 670 24.78 9.09 -23.95
CA VAL A 670 26.21 9.40 -24.09
C VAL A 670 26.45 10.91 -24.26
N LEU A 671 25.61 11.62 -25.02
CA LEU A 671 25.70 13.09 -25.16
C LEU A 671 25.38 13.84 -23.86
N GLU A 672 24.52 13.29 -23.02
CA GLU A 672 24.19 13.81 -21.68
C GLU A 672 25.16 13.31 -20.57
N GLY A 673 26.33 12.79 -20.95
CA GLY A 673 27.43 12.44 -20.03
C GLY A 673 27.23 11.16 -19.22
N ALA A 674 26.33 10.24 -19.62
CA ALA A 674 26.01 9.06 -18.82
C ALA A 674 27.20 8.12 -18.56
N ILE A 675 28.21 8.07 -19.46
CA ILE A 675 29.41 7.25 -19.27
C ILE A 675 30.22 7.73 -18.05
N ASP A 676 30.35 9.04 -17.87
CA ASP A 676 31.17 9.66 -16.83
C ASP A 676 30.60 9.41 -15.41
N LEU A 677 29.32 9.05 -15.33
CA LEU A 677 28.63 8.72 -14.07
C LEU A 677 28.86 7.28 -13.62
N LEU A 678 29.19 6.37 -14.54
CA LEU A 678 29.18 4.93 -14.29
C LEU A 678 30.26 4.41 -13.34
N PRO A 679 31.50 4.97 -13.26
CA PRO A 679 32.52 4.48 -12.32
C PRO A 679 32.04 4.37 -10.87
N ARG A 680 31.29 5.35 -10.35
CA ARG A 680 30.75 5.30 -8.98
C ARG A 680 29.63 4.27 -8.79
N PHE A 681 28.86 3.97 -9.85
CA PHE A 681 27.79 2.98 -9.79
C PHE A 681 28.30 1.56 -9.97
N SER A 682 29.43 1.37 -10.65
CA SER A 682 30.17 0.09 -10.73
C SER A 682 30.81 -0.34 -9.40
N LEU A 683 31.00 0.60 -8.47
CA LEU A 683 31.55 0.37 -7.12
C LEU A 683 30.49 0.40 -6.00
N HIS A 684 29.21 0.40 -6.36
CA HIS A 684 28.11 0.56 -5.40
C HIS A 684 27.84 -0.71 -4.59
N GLU A 685 27.60 -0.59 -3.27
CA GLU A 685 27.38 -1.72 -2.36
C GLU A 685 26.26 -2.65 -2.85
N GLU A 686 25.12 -2.09 -3.25
CA GLU A 686 24.00 -2.87 -3.78
C GLU A 686 24.31 -3.40 -5.19
N ALA A 687 24.52 -4.72 -5.32
CA ALA A 687 24.82 -5.40 -6.57
C ALA A 687 23.81 -5.09 -7.70
N SER A 688 22.53 -4.85 -7.40
CA SER A 688 21.53 -4.53 -8.43
C SER A 688 21.72 -3.15 -9.09
N VAL A 689 22.52 -2.26 -8.48
CA VAL A 689 22.98 -1.00 -9.09
C VAL A 689 24.19 -1.26 -9.99
N ARG A 690 25.16 -2.05 -9.53
CA ARG A 690 26.34 -2.47 -10.31
C ARG A 690 25.94 -3.19 -11.60
N PHE A 691 24.98 -4.12 -11.51
CA PHE A 691 24.42 -4.83 -12.66
C PHE A 691 23.71 -3.88 -13.65
N ALA A 692 22.94 -2.89 -13.15
CA ALA A 692 22.28 -1.91 -14.00
C ALA A 692 23.27 -0.97 -14.72
N ALA A 693 24.35 -0.59 -14.04
CA ALA A 693 25.46 0.17 -14.61
C ALA A 693 26.18 -0.62 -15.72
N ALA A 694 26.47 -1.90 -15.49
CA ALA A 694 27.04 -2.78 -16.52
C ALA A 694 26.08 -2.98 -17.71
N GLY A 695 24.77 -3.11 -17.48
CA GLY A 695 23.76 -3.19 -18.54
C GLY A 695 23.69 -1.93 -19.42
N LEU A 696 23.88 -0.74 -18.82
CA LEU A 696 24.02 0.50 -19.58
C LEU A 696 25.26 0.48 -20.49
N LEU A 697 26.41 -0.02 -20.00
CA LEU A 697 27.63 -0.18 -20.82
C LEU A 697 27.43 -1.18 -21.98
N VAL A 698 26.78 -2.33 -21.74
CA VAL A 698 26.45 -3.32 -22.78
C VAL A 698 25.65 -2.69 -23.92
N ASN A 699 24.66 -1.88 -23.58
CA ASN A 699 23.79 -1.19 -24.54
C ASN A 699 24.52 -0.05 -25.27
N VAL A 700 25.27 0.79 -24.56
CA VAL A 700 26.03 1.92 -25.14
C VAL A 700 27.13 1.43 -26.09
N CYS A 701 27.91 0.43 -25.68
CA CYS A 701 28.93 -0.19 -26.53
C CYS A 701 28.29 -0.94 -27.69
N GLY A 702 27.16 -1.62 -27.47
CA GLY A 702 26.38 -2.28 -28.53
C GLY A 702 25.89 -1.31 -29.61
N ALA A 703 25.46 -0.11 -29.22
CA ALA A 703 25.04 0.96 -30.12
C ALA A 703 26.20 1.70 -30.81
N GLY A 704 27.47 1.30 -30.61
CA GLY A 704 28.64 1.92 -31.22
C GLY A 704 28.95 3.33 -30.68
N CYS A 705 28.41 3.70 -29.52
CA CYS A 705 28.44 5.06 -29.01
C CYS A 705 29.64 5.27 -28.07
N ASN A 706 30.57 6.17 -28.46
CA ASN A 706 31.79 6.50 -27.71
C ASN A 706 32.55 5.26 -27.17
N THR A 707 32.79 4.29 -28.06
CA THR A 707 33.28 2.94 -27.71
C THR A 707 34.64 2.93 -27.01
N SER A 708 35.51 3.93 -27.23
CA SER A 708 36.76 4.11 -26.49
C SER A 708 36.51 4.27 -24.98
N GLU A 709 35.71 5.26 -24.59
CA GLU A 709 35.48 5.53 -23.17
C GLU A 709 34.54 4.49 -22.55
N GLY A 710 33.57 3.99 -23.31
CA GLY A 710 32.74 2.85 -22.89
C GLY A 710 33.58 1.60 -22.58
N ALA A 711 34.59 1.29 -23.39
CA ALA A 711 35.51 0.18 -23.15
C ALA A 711 36.43 0.40 -21.94
N LYS A 712 37.00 1.60 -21.77
CA LYS A 712 37.79 1.94 -20.57
C LYS A 712 36.98 1.76 -19.29
N THR A 713 35.78 2.34 -19.25
CA THR A 713 34.88 2.24 -18.10
C THR A 713 34.47 0.79 -17.83
N ALA A 714 34.23 -0.01 -18.88
CA ALA A 714 33.93 -1.44 -18.74
C ALA A 714 35.13 -2.26 -18.24
N ALA A 715 36.36 -1.97 -18.69
CA ALA A 715 37.58 -2.64 -18.22
C ALA A 715 37.87 -2.35 -16.74
N HIS A 716 37.87 -1.06 -16.34
CA HIS A 716 38.03 -0.68 -14.94
C HIS A 716 36.95 -1.28 -14.04
N ALA A 717 35.69 -1.29 -14.48
CA ALA A 717 34.59 -1.90 -13.73
C ALA A 717 34.72 -3.42 -13.63
N LEU A 718 35.32 -4.09 -14.62
CA LEU A 718 35.53 -5.54 -14.63
C LEU A 718 36.62 -5.95 -13.64
N THR A 719 37.70 -5.16 -13.51
CA THR A 719 38.69 -5.32 -12.44
C THR A 719 38.05 -5.20 -11.06
N ALA A 720 37.18 -4.20 -10.85
CA ALA A 720 36.46 -4.06 -9.58
C ALA A 720 35.44 -5.20 -9.34
N ALA A 721 34.79 -5.71 -10.39
CA ALA A 721 33.92 -6.88 -10.27
C ALA A 721 34.69 -8.14 -9.86
N ALA A 722 35.91 -8.33 -10.38
CA ALA A 722 36.83 -9.39 -9.95
C ALA A 722 37.26 -9.24 -8.48
N GLU A 723 37.66 -8.04 -8.05
CA GLU A 723 37.98 -7.75 -6.64
C GLU A 723 36.80 -8.04 -5.68
N MET A 724 35.56 -7.95 -6.17
CA MET A 724 34.33 -8.23 -5.43
C MET A 724 33.75 -9.65 -5.67
N ALA A 725 34.42 -10.50 -6.46
CA ALA A 725 33.93 -11.81 -6.92
C ALA A 725 32.52 -11.80 -7.57
N ASP A 726 32.12 -10.68 -8.18
CA ASP A 726 30.80 -10.50 -8.81
C ASP A 726 30.80 -11.01 -10.26
N ALA A 727 30.77 -12.33 -10.42
CA ALA A 727 30.66 -12.99 -11.72
C ALA A 727 29.43 -12.54 -12.55
N PRO A 728 28.22 -12.36 -11.97
CA PRO A 728 27.06 -11.85 -12.71
C PRO A 728 27.30 -10.47 -13.36
N THR A 729 27.85 -9.50 -12.62
CA THR A 729 28.18 -8.18 -13.18
C THR A 729 29.35 -8.27 -14.17
N ALA A 730 30.35 -9.12 -13.89
CA ALA A 730 31.48 -9.36 -14.79
C ALA A 730 31.05 -9.91 -16.16
N ALA A 731 30.03 -10.78 -16.22
CA ALA A 731 29.50 -11.33 -17.47
C ALA A 731 28.98 -10.24 -18.42
N LEU A 732 28.26 -9.25 -17.87
CA LEU A 732 27.86 -8.06 -18.62
C LEU A 732 29.03 -7.18 -19.03
N LEU A 733 30.03 -6.99 -18.17
CA LEU A 733 31.17 -6.13 -18.51
C LEU A 733 32.04 -6.75 -19.61
N ALA A 734 32.24 -8.07 -19.59
CA ALA A 734 32.80 -8.82 -20.72
C ALA A 734 31.95 -8.67 -21.99
N ARG A 735 30.62 -8.68 -21.89
CA ARG A 735 29.70 -8.41 -23.03
C ARG A 735 29.86 -6.98 -23.57
N ALA A 736 30.04 -5.99 -22.71
CA ALA A 736 30.26 -4.59 -23.12
C ALA A 736 31.59 -4.43 -23.86
N LEU A 737 32.66 -5.05 -23.35
CA LEU A 737 33.98 -5.08 -23.99
C LEU A 737 33.96 -5.81 -25.34
N TRP A 738 33.26 -6.95 -25.44
CA TRP A 738 33.04 -7.65 -26.71
C TRP A 738 32.30 -6.78 -27.73
N ASN A 739 31.24 -6.08 -27.28
CA ASN A 739 30.47 -5.16 -28.13
C ASN A 739 31.33 -3.98 -28.61
N ALA A 740 32.13 -3.38 -27.72
CA ALA A 740 33.06 -2.30 -28.10
C ALA A 740 34.11 -2.79 -29.11
N HIS A 741 34.74 -3.95 -28.85
CA HIS A 741 35.72 -4.58 -29.72
C HIS A 741 35.15 -4.86 -31.13
N ALA A 742 33.86 -5.22 -31.23
CA ALA A 742 33.20 -5.47 -32.50
C ALA A 742 33.00 -4.21 -33.37
N HIS A 743 33.02 -3.02 -32.77
CA HIS A 743 32.96 -1.74 -33.49
C HIS A 743 34.35 -1.13 -33.74
N ALA A 744 35.27 -1.24 -32.77
CA ALA A 744 36.66 -0.78 -32.88
C ALA A 744 37.59 -1.61 -31.97
N PRO A 745 38.82 -1.93 -32.38
CA PRO A 745 39.77 -2.65 -31.54
C PRO A 745 39.98 -1.95 -30.19
N LEU A 746 40.02 -2.73 -29.10
CA LEU A 746 40.26 -2.19 -27.76
C LEU A 746 41.68 -1.61 -27.64
N LEU A 747 41.83 -0.60 -26.78
CA LEU A 747 43.15 -0.10 -26.39
C LEU A 747 43.95 -1.23 -25.69
N PRO A 748 45.27 -1.35 -25.90
CA PRO A 748 46.07 -2.44 -25.33
C PRO A 748 46.01 -2.51 -23.79
N GLU A 749 45.88 -1.36 -23.12
CA GLU A 749 45.74 -1.24 -21.68
C GLU A 749 44.43 -1.90 -21.20
N CYS A 750 43.30 -1.48 -21.76
CA CYS A 750 41.98 -2.05 -21.45
C CYS A 750 41.85 -3.54 -21.85
N ALA A 751 42.51 -3.94 -22.95
CA ALA A 751 42.55 -5.33 -23.38
C ALA A 751 43.33 -6.22 -22.40
N ARG A 752 44.45 -5.71 -21.85
CA ARG A 752 45.21 -6.38 -20.80
C ARG A 752 44.42 -6.41 -19.49
N GLU A 753 43.86 -5.30 -19.03
CA GLU A 753 43.06 -5.23 -17.80
C GLU A 753 41.86 -6.18 -17.83
N ALA A 754 41.15 -6.24 -18.95
CA ALA A 754 40.07 -7.20 -19.15
C ALA A 754 40.57 -8.65 -19.12
N ALA A 755 41.76 -8.93 -19.67
CA ALA A 755 42.33 -10.28 -19.63
C ALA A 755 42.80 -10.69 -18.23
N ASP A 756 43.49 -9.79 -17.53
CA ASP A 756 43.98 -9.97 -16.15
C ASP A 756 42.78 -10.18 -15.20
N ALA A 757 41.73 -9.37 -15.31
CA ALA A 757 40.52 -9.51 -14.48
C ALA A 757 39.74 -10.80 -14.78
N LEU A 758 39.57 -11.19 -16.06
CA LEU A 758 38.87 -12.42 -16.40
C LEU A 758 39.63 -13.69 -15.99
N ALA A 759 40.96 -13.65 -15.95
CA ALA A 759 41.76 -14.77 -15.43
C ALA A 759 41.40 -15.09 -13.97
N THR A 760 41.24 -14.07 -13.11
CA THR A 760 40.90 -14.28 -11.69
C THR A 760 39.59 -15.04 -11.45
N PHE A 761 38.61 -14.90 -12.35
CA PHE A 761 37.36 -15.67 -12.30
C PHE A 761 37.49 -17.07 -12.89
N ILE A 762 38.36 -17.27 -13.88
CA ILE A 762 38.57 -18.57 -14.54
C ILE A 762 39.42 -19.49 -13.66
N ASP A 763 40.34 -18.92 -12.88
CA ASP A 763 41.26 -19.62 -11.98
C ASP A 763 40.67 -19.80 -10.54
N ASP A 764 39.39 -19.48 -10.30
CA ASP A 764 38.73 -19.64 -8.99
C ASP A 764 38.15 -21.04 -8.77
N ASP A 765 38.97 -21.93 -8.20
CA ASP A 765 38.57 -23.28 -7.77
C ASP A 765 37.40 -23.30 -6.75
N SER A 766 37.08 -22.19 -6.06
CA SER A 766 36.04 -22.15 -5.02
C SER A 766 34.61 -22.31 -5.57
N ILE A 767 34.44 -22.17 -6.88
CA ILE A 767 33.17 -22.21 -7.58
C ILE A 767 32.64 -23.65 -7.69
N PHE A 768 33.52 -24.66 -7.74
CA PHE A 768 33.17 -26.09 -7.75
C PHE A 768 32.79 -26.64 -6.36
N SER A 769 32.21 -25.78 -5.50
CA SER A 769 31.79 -26.16 -4.14
C SER A 769 30.53 -27.04 -4.14
N ILE A 770 30.47 -28.00 -3.21
CA ILE A 770 29.43 -29.04 -3.21
C ILE A 770 28.06 -28.45 -2.83
N CYS A 771 27.07 -28.67 -3.69
CA CYS A 771 25.66 -28.32 -3.48
C CYS A 771 25.13 -28.75 -2.10
N GLU A 772 24.41 -27.85 -1.42
CA GLU A 772 23.93 -28.07 -0.05
C GLU A 772 22.83 -29.12 0.05
N VAL A 773 22.08 -29.37 -1.03
CA VAL A 773 21.08 -30.45 -1.08
C VAL A 773 21.77 -31.81 -1.02
N SER A 774 22.91 -31.99 -1.69
CA SER A 774 23.71 -33.22 -1.65
C SER A 774 24.19 -33.53 -0.23
N ARG A 775 24.58 -32.52 0.55
CA ARG A 775 24.96 -32.66 1.97
C ARG A 775 23.83 -33.19 2.88
N LYS A 776 22.56 -33.10 2.46
CA LYS A 776 21.41 -33.68 3.19
C LYS A 776 21.04 -35.09 2.70
N GLY A 777 21.43 -35.48 1.49
CA GLY A 777 21.17 -36.82 0.95
C GLY A 777 22.08 -37.92 1.52
N ASP A 778 23.35 -37.60 1.80
CA ASP A 778 24.41 -38.58 2.11
C ASP A 778 24.41 -39.16 3.54
N THR A 779 23.23 -39.33 4.15
CA THR A 779 23.08 -40.10 5.40
C THR A 779 22.65 -41.55 5.18
N ASN A 780 22.47 -42.01 3.92
CA ASN A 780 22.12 -43.40 3.64
C ASN A 780 22.53 -43.91 2.23
N LYS A 781 23.77 -44.42 2.08
CA LYS A 781 24.05 -45.74 1.45
C LYS A 781 25.52 -46.18 1.48
N GLN A 782 25.73 -47.32 2.13
CA GLN A 782 26.62 -48.44 1.75
C GLN A 782 28.09 -48.17 1.36
N HIS A 783 28.99 -48.71 2.19
CA HIS A 783 30.36 -49.09 1.79
C HIS A 783 30.38 -49.88 0.47
N VAL A 784 31.22 -49.46 -0.46
CA VAL A 784 31.85 -50.36 -1.45
C VAL A 784 33.34 -50.38 -1.19
N LYS A 785 33.89 -51.54 -0.79
CA LYS A 785 35.34 -51.73 -0.71
C LYS A 785 35.91 -51.92 -2.11
N PHE A 786 36.82 -51.05 -2.52
CA PHE A 786 37.90 -51.43 -3.43
C PHE A 786 39.20 -51.54 -2.64
N ALA A 787 39.87 -52.67 -2.77
CA ALA A 787 41.18 -52.90 -2.19
C ALA A 787 42.24 -52.73 -3.30
N ALA A 788 43.20 -51.86 -3.05
CA ALA A 788 44.49 -51.81 -3.72
C ALA A 788 45.56 -51.64 -2.64
N GLU A 789 46.70 -52.31 -2.80
CA GLU A 789 47.70 -52.45 -1.74
C GLU A 789 48.83 -51.41 -1.85
N GLN A 790 49.63 -51.31 -0.78
CA GLN A 790 50.91 -50.58 -0.66
C GLN A 790 50.77 -49.04 -0.56
N GLY A 791 51.37 -48.37 0.43
CA GLY A 791 52.16 -48.88 1.56
C GLY A 791 52.58 -47.79 2.57
N ASP A 792 53.26 -48.22 3.62
CA ASP A 792 53.99 -47.45 4.66
C ASP A 792 53.25 -46.44 5.58
N ASN A 793 53.04 -46.91 6.82
CA ASN A 793 53.59 -46.33 8.07
C ASN A 793 53.62 -44.80 8.28
N VAL A 794 52.88 -44.33 9.31
CA VAL A 794 53.46 -43.82 10.59
C VAL A 794 52.33 -43.70 11.64
N ALA A 795 52.68 -43.75 12.93
CA ALA A 795 51.72 -43.88 14.04
C ALA A 795 51.55 -42.61 14.90
N ASN A 796 50.34 -42.44 15.47
CA ASN A 796 50.01 -42.05 16.84
C ASN A 796 48.48 -42.25 17.02
N GLN A 797 47.95 -42.99 18.01
CA GLN A 797 48.00 -42.80 19.47
C GLN A 797 47.26 -41.55 19.96
N ASN A 798 45.97 -41.75 20.29
CA ASN A 798 45.30 -41.47 21.58
C ASN A 798 43.78 -41.47 21.33
N GLU A 799 42.99 -42.43 21.81
CA GLU A 799 42.63 -42.77 23.21
C GLU A 799 41.40 -42.00 23.73
N ASN A 800 40.55 -42.77 24.42
CA ASN A 800 39.39 -42.38 25.25
C ASN A 800 38.15 -41.82 24.52
N GLU A 801 36.91 -42.13 24.90
CA GLU A 801 36.23 -43.24 25.60
C GLU A 801 34.83 -42.70 25.99
N ASN A 802 33.90 -43.62 26.32
CA ASN A 802 32.54 -43.41 26.83
C ASN A 802 31.47 -43.14 25.74
N ASP A 803 30.57 -44.08 25.45
CA ASP A 803 29.48 -44.64 26.28
C ASP A 803 28.37 -43.63 26.64
N THR A 804 27.18 -43.84 26.06
CA THR A 804 26.05 -44.32 26.87
C THR A 804 24.98 -45.02 26.02
N GLN A 805 24.22 -45.90 26.67
CA GLN A 805 23.22 -46.80 26.09
C GLN A 805 21.84 -46.13 25.94
N CYS A 806 21.06 -46.58 24.94
CA CYS A 806 19.71 -47.18 25.09
C CYS A 806 19.14 -47.45 23.68
N GLN A 807 18.93 -48.70 23.23
CA GLN A 807 18.00 -49.77 23.68
C GLN A 807 16.55 -49.62 23.18
N ASN A 808 16.04 -50.76 22.69
CA ASN A 808 14.63 -51.07 22.33
C ASN A 808 14.11 -50.29 21.10
N SER A 809 13.27 -50.81 20.20
CA SER A 809 12.66 -52.11 19.87
C SER A 809 11.57 -51.76 18.81
N SER A 810 11.01 -52.62 17.96
CA SER A 810 10.99 -54.09 17.87
C SER A 810 10.86 -54.53 16.41
N ASP A 811 10.95 -55.84 16.19
CA ASP A 811 10.77 -56.52 14.91
C ASP A 811 9.34 -56.39 14.35
N GLU A 812 9.21 -56.54 13.02
CA GLU A 812 8.36 -57.58 12.42
C GLU A 812 8.82 -57.90 10.98
N GLU A 813 8.64 -59.15 10.53
CA GLU A 813 9.18 -59.68 9.27
C GLU A 813 8.10 -59.90 8.18
N ALA A 814 8.59 -60.10 6.94
CA ALA A 814 7.93 -60.83 5.84
C ALA A 814 6.78 -60.11 5.09
N ASP A 815 6.44 -60.45 3.83
CA ASP A 815 7.04 -61.45 2.93
C ASP A 815 6.92 -61.05 1.43
N ARG A 816 7.83 -61.61 0.61
CA ARG A 816 7.70 -62.01 -0.81
C ARG A 816 7.13 -61.11 -1.93
N THR A 817 7.95 -61.08 -3.00
CA THR A 817 7.63 -61.16 -4.46
C THR A 817 6.93 -60.01 -5.19
N GLY A 818 7.50 -59.62 -6.34
CA GLY A 818 6.83 -58.71 -7.30
C GLY A 818 7.74 -58.08 -8.37
N CYS A 819 8.61 -58.83 -9.04
CA CYS A 819 9.42 -58.27 -10.13
C CYS A 819 8.67 -58.23 -11.46
N SER A 820 8.21 -57.05 -11.85
CA SER A 820 7.87 -56.70 -13.24
C SER A 820 8.23 -55.23 -13.47
N GLY A 821 9.36 -54.97 -14.11
CA GLY A 821 9.71 -53.63 -14.57
C GLY A 821 8.97 -53.33 -15.87
N GLU A 822 8.20 -52.25 -15.90
CA GLU A 822 7.69 -51.68 -17.15
C GLU A 822 8.38 -50.34 -17.41
N ASP A 823 8.70 -50.15 -18.68
CA ASP A 823 9.43 -49.02 -19.25
C ASP A 823 8.61 -47.73 -19.11
N LEU A 824 9.10 -46.78 -18.31
CA LEU A 824 8.59 -45.41 -18.26
C LEU A 824 9.68 -44.49 -18.77
N GLY A 825 9.40 -43.84 -19.90
CA GLY A 825 10.36 -43.03 -20.62
C GLY A 825 10.86 -41.83 -19.82
N PHE A 826 12.06 -41.37 -20.17
CA PHE A 826 12.57 -40.08 -19.74
C PHE A 826 11.71 -38.97 -20.36
N GLU A 827 10.70 -38.50 -19.63
CA GLU A 827 10.26 -37.12 -19.78
C GLU A 827 11.44 -36.22 -19.37
N GLU A 828 11.82 -35.27 -20.24
CA GLU A 828 12.80 -34.23 -19.91
C GLU A 828 12.14 -33.24 -18.94
N GLY A 829 12.03 -33.65 -17.67
CA GLY A 829 11.47 -32.83 -16.61
C GLY A 829 12.25 -31.52 -16.46
N GLU A 830 11.53 -30.41 -16.33
CA GLU A 830 12.12 -29.11 -16.02
C GLU A 830 12.93 -29.23 -14.73
N VAL A 831 14.24 -29.06 -14.82
CA VAL A 831 15.14 -29.18 -13.67
C VAL A 831 14.86 -28.02 -12.73
N GLU A 832 14.31 -28.30 -11.54
CA GLU A 832 14.16 -27.29 -10.49
C GLU A 832 15.54 -26.69 -10.17
N GLU A 833 15.75 -25.43 -10.55
CA GLU A 833 17.02 -24.73 -10.33
C GLU A 833 17.31 -24.66 -8.83
N CYS A 834 18.45 -25.21 -8.40
CA CYS A 834 18.78 -25.29 -6.99
C CYS A 834 19.18 -23.91 -6.45
N GLU A 835 18.29 -23.26 -5.69
CA GLU A 835 18.50 -21.92 -5.11
C GLU A 835 19.65 -21.82 -4.07
N CYS A 836 20.43 -22.88 -3.83
CA CYS A 836 21.55 -22.82 -2.88
C CYS A 836 22.74 -22.01 -3.42
N GLU A 837 23.48 -21.36 -2.51
CA GLU A 837 24.55 -20.43 -2.87
C GLU A 837 25.62 -21.04 -3.80
N PRO A 838 26.11 -22.28 -3.61
CA PRO A 838 27.01 -22.94 -4.56
C PRO A 838 26.47 -23.02 -6.00
N CYS A 839 25.20 -23.40 -6.16
CA CYS A 839 24.58 -23.59 -7.48
C CYS A 839 24.33 -22.25 -8.18
N SER A 840 23.87 -21.24 -7.44
CA SER A 840 23.73 -19.86 -7.96
C SER A 840 25.07 -19.28 -8.40
N ARG A 841 26.15 -19.52 -7.63
CA ARG A 841 27.52 -19.09 -7.97
C ARG A 841 28.04 -19.79 -9.21
N LEU A 842 27.82 -21.11 -9.34
CA LEU A 842 28.21 -21.89 -10.52
C LEU A 842 27.49 -21.40 -11.78
N ALA A 843 26.17 -21.21 -11.75
CA ALA A 843 25.39 -20.74 -12.90
C ALA A 843 25.85 -19.35 -13.37
N ALA A 844 26.15 -18.43 -12.43
CA ALA A 844 26.70 -17.12 -12.75
C ALA A 844 28.10 -17.19 -13.39
N TRP A 845 28.92 -18.14 -12.97
CA TRP A 845 30.23 -18.40 -13.58
C TRP A 845 30.11 -19.02 -14.97
N GLU A 846 29.18 -19.94 -15.20
CA GLU A 846 28.92 -20.51 -16.53
C GLU A 846 28.48 -19.43 -17.54
N GLU A 847 27.62 -18.49 -17.14
CA GLU A 847 27.29 -17.33 -17.99
C GLU A 847 28.53 -16.48 -18.30
N LEU A 848 29.33 -16.15 -17.28
CA LEU A 848 30.56 -15.38 -17.42
C LEU A 848 31.54 -16.07 -18.38
N VAL A 849 31.86 -17.35 -18.16
CA VAL A 849 32.78 -18.16 -18.98
C VAL A 849 32.32 -18.22 -20.44
N GLY A 850 31.01 -18.32 -20.67
CA GLY A 850 30.39 -18.27 -21.99
C GLY A 850 30.65 -16.97 -22.77
N VAL A 851 31.06 -15.88 -22.11
CA VAL A 851 31.50 -14.62 -22.74
C VAL A 851 33.01 -14.42 -22.65
N ALA A 852 33.61 -14.79 -21.52
CA ALA A 852 35.01 -14.56 -21.19
C ALA A 852 35.96 -15.31 -22.12
N ILE A 853 35.74 -16.61 -22.35
CA ILE A 853 36.64 -17.39 -23.21
C ILE A 853 36.65 -16.85 -24.66
N PRO A 854 35.51 -16.64 -25.34
CA PRO A 854 35.51 -16.03 -26.68
C PRO A 854 36.17 -14.64 -26.72
N LEU A 855 35.99 -13.82 -25.68
CA LEU A 855 36.62 -12.50 -25.61
C LEU A 855 38.14 -12.63 -25.45
N LEU A 856 38.63 -13.46 -24.53
CA LEU A 856 40.05 -13.73 -24.33
C LEU A 856 40.72 -14.25 -25.61
N GLU A 857 40.04 -15.12 -26.38
CA GLU A 857 40.56 -15.58 -27.68
C GLU A 857 40.71 -14.45 -28.71
N LYS A 858 39.81 -13.46 -28.72
CA LYS A 858 39.93 -12.25 -29.56
C LYS A 858 40.94 -11.22 -29.06
N LEU A 859 41.17 -11.15 -27.74
CA LEU A 859 42.11 -10.20 -27.14
C LEU A 859 43.57 -10.70 -27.17
N ARG A 860 43.80 -11.97 -27.50
CA ARG A 860 45.15 -12.46 -27.83
C ARG A 860 45.74 -11.62 -28.96
N PRO A 861 47.00 -11.16 -28.85
CA PRO A 861 47.66 -10.50 -29.97
C PRO A 861 47.68 -11.45 -31.18
N PRO A 862 47.52 -10.94 -32.41
CA PRO A 862 47.65 -11.78 -33.60
C PRO A 862 49.00 -12.47 -33.55
N ARG A 863 49.00 -13.80 -33.70
CA ARG A 863 50.24 -14.57 -33.79
C ARG A 863 51.08 -13.96 -34.91
N ALA A 864 52.25 -13.41 -34.58
CA ALA A 864 53.24 -13.09 -35.58
C ALA A 864 53.56 -14.38 -36.32
N ASP A 865 53.37 -14.40 -37.63
CA ASP A 865 53.63 -15.59 -38.45
C ASP A 865 55.11 -15.93 -38.38
N ALA A 866 55.45 -16.92 -37.55
CA ALA A 866 56.79 -17.49 -37.41
C ALA A 866 57.16 -18.38 -38.62
N SER A 867 56.82 -17.89 -39.82
CA SER A 867 56.96 -18.57 -41.11
C SER A 867 57.45 -17.65 -42.23
N VAL A 868 58.15 -16.56 -41.89
CA VAL A 868 59.18 -16.00 -42.75
C VAL A 868 60.51 -16.13 -42.01
N GLY A 869 61.26 -17.18 -42.38
CA GLY A 869 62.62 -17.38 -41.90
C GLY A 869 63.60 -16.40 -42.56
N THR A 870 64.72 -16.22 -41.88
CA THR A 870 66.00 -15.63 -42.35
C THR A 870 66.22 -15.58 -43.86
N ASP A 871 66.45 -14.37 -44.36
CA ASP A 871 67.73 -13.95 -44.95
C ASP A 871 68.05 -12.51 -44.47
#